data_AF-A0ABD6BQ97-F1
#
_entry.id   AF-A0ABD6BQ97-F1
#
_cell.length_a   1.000
_cell.length_b   1.000
_cell.length_c   1.000
_cell.angle_alpha   90.00
_cell.angle_beta   90.00
_cell.angle_gamma   90.00
#
_symmetry.space_group_name_H-M   'P 1'
#
loop_
_entity.id
_entity.type
_entity.pdbx_description
1 polymer ?
#
loop_
_entity_poly.entity_id
_entity_poly.type
_entity_poly.pdbx_seq_one_letter_code
_entity_poly.pdbx_strand_id
1 'polypeptide(L)'
;MTDNSDKIRSIVLAALMVFSVFAGTVALTGTAAAADSPTLNEFTNTTVDEGTTVDHTVNFTVSNISDDGNTDSFEVTLPTEAEISAAPSGGDFSIVNESGDTVSTTSGPSLADANGGTNNQITFSVSPDTSATNQTLTVNFTAQVNWGNVDGETTKDATLTVTDSGNSDISEAAVQTITIQETSGSQTGAPSVRKATHYVDNDDGAIIELAFDESISTAPSEVTVNLADGSTATASVEDDDGDARIVLNTSGNVYSNVQNVTIAEDAFQDDGGNAVAADDYEVRFAPVTVEQQSGGTTEGYIGSNVAFEANNVETSVRFDGPGINSYTRGTGTGSQVYVVDTDDWGETGNYSARFGGSGGDTTYLELNDLGLSVSADNVTTEENVTATVSADDIDREVVVELLNSDDEVEETTTRTIDSDGEISVEFDQYATGDYSVVVTDTATGVEASDSLTVTEAAVGAVEFAQGSYSVDQGDIAEIDVELTGGASEGTLVIGREAQSGYNANVTFYDNDSDGQVTIQFNTYLAGDTDTEFVTAAGDDTAYAQNGNTSLNGGEDLLAQSGYDLAVRTGADLNTTEVFESSASDFSSLGINAGSVEGFQLWTAPRSAAPADVFDATLTQDTTIASDDWVVHQLSATGIEGLVAANDNLSATIGSGLNVTVEQTEETTRANRNTKVLNISESGDAVQLLADSDNSSYYIAVNTEDAMFDRGSQNAVDQGVRDGEAYEATVTIDDEKLVGDDPMSINGTFEIVERTYSLDSTPVTVEAAEGQNITGQSSVAPGTEIRMTIRSGADVSPGFYKNPSTTVNADGTFTFTADFSDTSDGDTFTMTGAEDQIDAEGQVGAMETAEPTATATAEPTATATATATATAEPTATATAEPTATMTAEPTDEPTAEPTDEPTDEPTDEPTTTTTPGFGVAVALVALLAAALLAGRRE
;
A
#
# COMPACT_ATOMS: atom_id res chain seq x y z
N MET A 1 19.92 48.44 -2.79
CA MET A 1 21.30 48.78 -2.36
C MET A 1 22.15 48.82 -3.63
N THR A 2 22.30 49.97 -4.29
CA THR A 2 23.39 50.98 -4.10
C THR A 2 24.78 50.37 -4.11
N ASP A 3 25.35 50.19 -5.31
CA ASP A 3 26.60 50.84 -5.77
C ASP A 3 27.22 50.03 -6.90
N ASN A 4 26.97 50.43 -8.16
CA ASN A 4 27.88 50.11 -9.29
C ASN A 4 27.65 50.96 -10.55
N SER A 5 27.09 52.17 -10.45
CA SER A 5 26.76 53.01 -11.61
C SER A 5 27.80 54.08 -11.99
N ASP A 6 28.97 54.12 -11.34
CA ASP A 6 29.99 55.17 -11.60
C ASP A 6 31.28 54.70 -12.29
N LYS A 7 31.39 53.43 -12.72
CA LYS A 7 32.58 52.92 -13.45
C LYS A 7 32.42 52.75 -14.97
N ILE A 8 31.20 52.87 -15.50
CA ILE A 8 30.95 52.68 -16.95
C ILE A 8 30.99 54.01 -17.74
N ARG A 9 30.87 55.16 -17.07
CA ARG A 9 30.95 56.48 -17.74
C ARG A 9 32.37 57.03 -17.93
N SER A 10 33.38 56.45 -17.30
CA SER A 10 34.78 56.88 -17.46
C SER A 10 35.58 56.11 -18.53
N ILE A 11 35.10 54.94 -18.97
CA ILE A 11 35.73 54.15 -20.04
C ILE A 11 35.18 54.54 -21.42
N VAL A 12 33.90 54.90 -21.51
CA VAL A 12 33.28 55.39 -22.76
C VAL A 12 33.77 56.80 -23.16
N LEU A 13 34.19 57.63 -22.19
CA LEU A 13 34.80 58.96 -22.46
C LEU A 13 36.33 58.94 -22.64
N ALA A 14 37.00 57.85 -22.27
CA ALA A 14 38.43 57.66 -22.55
C ALA A 14 38.67 56.98 -23.91
N ALA A 15 37.73 56.15 -24.39
CA ALA A 15 37.76 55.58 -25.74
C ALA A 15 37.38 56.59 -26.84
N LEU A 16 36.56 57.60 -26.53
CA LEU A 16 36.16 58.67 -27.46
C LEU A 16 37.19 59.81 -27.64
N MET A 17 38.29 59.81 -26.86
CA MET A 17 39.39 60.78 -26.99
C MET A 17 40.67 60.22 -27.66
N VAL A 18 40.69 58.94 -28.08
CA VAL A 18 41.89 58.28 -28.65
C VAL A 18 41.70 57.73 -30.08
N PHE A 19 40.58 58.05 -30.76
CA PHE A 19 40.40 57.76 -32.20
C PHE A 19 40.28 58.99 -33.10
N SER A 20 40.62 60.18 -32.59
CA SER A 20 40.80 61.38 -33.41
C SER A 20 42.29 61.58 -33.69
N VAL A 21 42.76 61.04 -34.82
CA VAL A 21 43.86 61.50 -35.70
C VAL A 21 44.38 60.28 -36.43
N PHE A 22 43.84 59.98 -37.63
CA PHE A 22 44.56 59.38 -38.76
C PHE A 22 43.73 59.57 -40.05
N ALA A 23 43.42 60.82 -40.39
CA ALA A 23 43.31 61.20 -41.80
C ALA A 23 44.74 61.28 -42.35
N GLY A 24 45.37 60.12 -42.50
CA GLY A 24 46.70 59.96 -43.09
C GLY A 24 46.53 59.67 -44.56
N THR A 25 46.70 60.70 -45.39
CA THR A 25 46.88 60.56 -46.84
C THR A 25 47.98 59.53 -47.12
N VAL A 26 47.61 58.33 -47.57
CA VAL A 26 48.57 57.38 -48.15
C VAL A 26 48.87 57.88 -49.56
N ALA A 27 49.96 58.64 -49.69
CA ALA A 27 50.59 58.87 -50.97
C ALA A 27 51.21 57.54 -51.43
N LEU A 28 50.55 56.85 -52.35
CA LEU A 28 51.11 55.69 -53.03
C LEU A 28 52.15 56.19 -54.05
N THR A 29 53.40 56.37 -53.63
CA THR A 29 54.52 56.59 -54.54
C THR A 29 55.00 55.24 -55.08
N GLY A 30 54.38 54.78 -56.17
CA GLY A 30 54.91 53.73 -57.03
C GLY A 30 55.72 54.35 -58.17
N THR A 31 57.00 54.01 -58.26
CA THR A 31 57.93 54.49 -59.29
C THR A 31 57.71 53.78 -60.62
N ALA A 32 57.20 54.49 -61.62
CA ALA A 32 57.54 54.29 -63.03
C ALA A 32 57.37 55.62 -63.77
N ALA A 33 58.46 56.18 -64.29
CA ALA A 33 58.40 57.33 -65.17
C ALA A 33 58.09 56.85 -66.59
N ALA A 34 56.96 57.30 -67.18
CA ALA A 34 56.84 57.84 -68.55
C ALA A 34 55.39 57.81 -69.06
N ALA A 35 54.91 58.99 -69.49
CA ALA A 35 53.78 59.25 -70.39
C ALA A 35 52.34 58.95 -69.91
N ASP A 36 51.54 60.02 -69.87
CA ASP A 36 50.06 60.08 -69.94
C ASP A 36 49.25 59.13 -69.05
N SER A 37 49.50 59.15 -67.75
CA SER A 37 48.54 58.58 -66.79
C SER A 37 47.24 59.40 -66.80
N PRO A 38 46.06 58.75 -66.80
CA PRO A 38 44.79 59.44 -66.70
C PRO A 38 44.69 60.20 -65.37
N THR A 39 44.09 61.39 -65.39
CA THR A 39 43.83 62.14 -64.16
C THR A 39 42.37 61.95 -63.75
N LEU A 40 42.14 61.31 -62.60
CA LEU A 40 40.82 61.27 -62.00
C LEU A 40 40.49 62.66 -61.42
N ASN A 41 39.38 63.23 -61.84
CA ASN A 41 38.88 64.51 -61.34
C ASN A 41 37.82 64.31 -60.26
N GLU A 42 36.97 63.28 -60.39
CA GLU A 42 35.93 62.94 -59.43
C GLU A 42 35.56 61.46 -59.52
N PHE A 43 35.36 60.84 -58.36
CA PHE A 43 34.70 59.55 -58.21
C PHE A 43 33.90 59.60 -56.90
N THR A 44 32.57 59.61 -56.98
CA THR A 44 31.73 59.68 -55.77
C THR A 44 31.57 58.30 -55.13
N ASN A 45 31.27 58.29 -53.82
CA ASN A 45 30.99 57.08 -53.05
C ASN A 45 32.12 56.05 -53.10
N THR A 46 33.33 56.45 -52.70
CA THR A 46 34.50 55.56 -52.64
C THR A 46 34.44 54.55 -51.49
N THR A 47 33.46 54.70 -50.60
CA THR A 47 33.11 53.76 -49.53
C THR A 47 31.61 53.49 -49.65
N VAL A 48 31.24 52.23 -49.78
CA VAL A 48 29.87 51.77 -50.04
C VAL A 48 29.55 50.59 -49.16
N ASP A 49 28.28 50.45 -48.75
CA ASP A 49 27.81 49.29 -48.01
C ASP A 49 27.47 48.16 -48.98
N GLU A 50 27.82 46.92 -48.66
CA GLU A 50 27.44 45.75 -49.47
C GLU A 50 25.91 45.58 -49.58
N GLY A 51 25.46 44.87 -50.60
CA GLY A 51 24.02 44.67 -50.86
C GLY A 51 23.27 45.95 -51.23
N THR A 52 23.94 47.10 -51.29
CA THR A 52 23.34 48.39 -51.64
C THR A 52 23.57 48.75 -53.10
N THR A 53 22.60 49.47 -53.65
CA THR A 53 22.69 50.07 -54.98
C THR A 53 22.97 51.56 -54.84
N VAL A 54 24.08 52.03 -55.40
CA VAL A 54 24.60 53.39 -55.23
C VAL A 54 24.88 54.05 -56.59
N ASP A 55 24.51 55.32 -56.73
CA ASP A 55 24.86 56.12 -57.92
C ASP A 55 26.30 56.66 -57.80
N HIS A 56 27.14 56.36 -58.79
CA HIS A 56 28.52 56.86 -58.89
C HIS A 56 28.64 57.89 -60.01
N THR A 57 29.12 59.08 -59.70
CA THR A 57 29.59 60.07 -60.67
C THR A 57 31.09 59.89 -60.87
N VAL A 58 31.50 59.63 -62.11
CA VAL A 58 32.88 59.41 -62.50
C VAL A 58 33.29 60.50 -63.49
N ASN A 59 34.35 61.24 -63.17
CA ASN A 59 34.96 62.22 -64.05
C ASN A 59 36.47 61.99 -64.13
N PHE A 60 36.97 61.76 -65.33
CA PHE A 60 38.41 61.62 -65.56
C PHE A 60 38.81 62.34 -66.84
N THR A 61 40.09 62.72 -66.90
CA THR A 61 40.69 63.36 -68.06
C THR A 61 41.84 62.49 -68.56
N VAL A 62 41.83 62.21 -69.87
CA VAL A 62 42.93 61.53 -70.55
C VAL A 62 43.54 62.49 -71.55
N SER A 63 44.85 62.70 -71.43
CA SER A 63 45.60 63.55 -72.37
C SER A 63 46.22 62.70 -73.47
N ASN A 64 46.61 63.35 -74.57
CA ASN A 64 47.27 62.71 -75.70
C ASN A 64 46.45 61.61 -76.40
N ILE A 65 45.14 61.79 -76.51
CA ILE A 65 44.31 60.96 -77.40
C ILE A 65 44.55 61.41 -78.84
N SER A 66 44.81 60.48 -79.77
CA SER A 66 45.06 60.82 -81.17
C SER A 66 43.82 61.46 -81.83
N ASP A 67 44.05 62.42 -82.72
CA ASP A 67 42.99 63.18 -83.41
C ASP A 67 43.08 62.97 -84.92
N ASP A 68 43.18 61.70 -85.33
CA ASP A 68 43.44 61.27 -86.71
C ASP A 68 42.22 60.67 -87.42
N GLY A 69 41.05 60.70 -86.76
CA GLY A 69 39.79 60.14 -87.23
C GLY A 69 39.68 58.62 -87.14
N ASN A 70 40.69 57.92 -86.62
CA ASN A 70 40.59 56.50 -86.29
C ASN A 70 39.95 56.31 -84.91
N THR A 71 39.71 55.05 -84.51
CA THR A 71 38.91 54.74 -83.32
C THR A 71 39.78 54.51 -82.10
N ASP A 72 39.56 55.32 -81.06
CA ASP A 72 40.16 55.17 -79.74
C ASP A 72 39.10 54.64 -78.77
N SER A 73 39.41 53.58 -78.02
CA SER A 73 38.48 52.90 -77.11
C SER A 73 38.86 53.08 -75.64
N PHE A 74 37.84 53.17 -74.80
CA PHE A 74 37.94 53.39 -73.36
C PHE A 74 37.16 52.31 -72.63
N GLU A 75 37.76 51.74 -71.59
CA GLU A 75 37.17 50.71 -70.75
C GLU A 75 37.37 51.09 -69.28
N VAL A 76 36.29 51.45 -68.59
CA VAL A 76 36.30 51.69 -67.14
C VAL A 76 35.79 50.43 -66.45
N THR A 77 36.65 49.79 -65.66
CA THR A 77 36.34 48.51 -65.01
C THR A 77 36.25 48.71 -63.50
N LEU A 78 35.12 48.32 -62.92
CA LEU A 78 34.91 48.24 -61.48
C LEU A 78 35.32 46.85 -60.95
N PRO A 79 35.54 46.69 -59.63
CA PRO A 79 35.79 45.40 -59.01
C PRO A 79 34.73 44.33 -59.34
N THR A 80 35.07 43.06 -59.17
CA THR A 80 34.20 41.92 -59.49
C THR A 80 32.89 41.89 -58.70
N GLU A 81 32.88 42.55 -57.55
CA GLU A 81 31.73 42.71 -56.65
C GLU A 81 30.73 43.78 -57.15
N ALA A 82 31.10 44.59 -58.14
CA ALA A 82 30.25 45.64 -58.68
C ALA A 82 29.47 45.13 -59.90
N GLU A 83 28.16 45.37 -59.95
CA GLU A 83 27.34 45.18 -61.14
C GLU A 83 26.69 46.51 -61.55
N ILE A 84 27.00 47.01 -62.75
CA ILE A 84 26.40 48.26 -63.24
C ILE A 84 25.00 47.96 -63.79
N SER A 85 23.98 48.58 -63.20
CA SER A 85 22.58 48.23 -63.48
C SER A 85 22.13 48.60 -64.90
N ALA A 86 22.73 49.63 -65.50
CA ALA A 86 22.47 50.05 -66.88
C ALA A 86 23.63 50.88 -67.44
N ALA A 87 23.86 50.80 -68.75
CA ALA A 87 24.82 51.68 -69.43
C ALA A 87 24.38 53.16 -69.28
N PRO A 88 25.30 54.09 -68.93
CA PRO A 88 24.98 55.51 -68.85
C PRO A 88 24.38 56.02 -70.16
N SER A 89 23.35 56.87 -70.11
CA SER A 89 22.72 57.37 -71.33
C SER A 89 22.21 58.80 -71.19
N GLY A 90 21.99 59.48 -72.32
CA GLY A 90 21.43 60.83 -72.33
C GLY A 90 22.32 61.84 -71.60
N GLY A 91 21.77 62.48 -70.56
CA GLY A 91 22.47 63.50 -69.77
C GLY A 91 23.53 62.96 -68.80
N ASP A 92 23.53 61.64 -68.58
CA ASP A 92 24.39 60.97 -67.60
C ASP A 92 25.70 60.47 -68.21
N PHE A 93 25.99 60.84 -69.46
CA PHE A 93 27.26 60.54 -70.14
C PHE A 93 27.65 61.71 -71.05
N SER A 94 28.85 62.26 -70.88
CA SER A 94 29.38 63.30 -71.74
C SER A 94 30.89 63.21 -71.89
N ILE A 95 31.37 63.56 -73.09
CA ILE A 95 32.79 63.70 -73.38
C ILE A 95 33.00 65.10 -73.93
N VAL A 96 33.95 65.83 -73.38
CA VAL A 96 34.34 67.16 -73.86
C VAL A 96 35.84 67.22 -74.08
N ASN A 97 36.27 68.00 -75.07
CA ASN A 97 37.69 68.30 -75.27
C ASN A 97 38.17 69.44 -74.35
N GLU A 98 39.45 69.78 -74.40
CA GLU A 98 40.05 70.89 -73.63
C GLU A 98 39.38 72.26 -73.88
N SER A 99 38.76 72.46 -75.06
CA SER A 99 38.03 73.70 -75.38
C SER A 99 36.60 73.72 -74.82
N GLY A 100 36.14 72.62 -74.24
CA GLY A 100 34.78 72.43 -73.72
C GLY A 100 33.76 72.01 -74.78
N ASP A 101 34.20 71.68 -76.00
CA ASP A 101 33.33 71.20 -77.07
C ASP A 101 33.02 69.71 -76.88
N THR A 102 31.76 69.31 -77.12
CA THR A 102 31.31 67.92 -77.00
C THR A 102 31.93 67.03 -78.08
N VAL A 103 32.51 65.90 -77.66
CA VAL A 103 33.00 64.82 -78.53
C VAL A 103 31.95 63.71 -78.56
N SER A 104 31.50 63.32 -79.76
CA SER A 104 30.52 62.24 -79.92
C SER A 104 31.18 60.87 -79.88
N THR A 105 30.51 59.88 -79.30
CA THR A 105 30.96 58.49 -79.34
C THR A 105 30.73 57.87 -80.73
N THR A 106 31.66 57.01 -81.15
CA THR A 106 31.51 56.15 -82.33
C THR A 106 30.88 54.81 -81.97
N SER A 107 31.03 54.36 -80.72
CA SER A 107 30.36 53.22 -80.12
C SER A 107 30.21 53.42 -78.60
N GLY A 108 29.22 52.78 -78.00
CA GLY A 108 28.94 52.89 -76.56
C GLY A 108 28.44 54.28 -76.11
N PRO A 109 28.26 54.48 -74.79
CA PRO A 109 28.62 53.56 -73.71
C PRO A 109 27.78 52.26 -73.69
N SER A 110 28.45 51.13 -73.42
CA SER A 110 27.84 49.81 -73.26
C SER A 110 28.46 49.06 -72.09
N LEU A 111 27.70 48.13 -71.50
CA LEU A 111 28.19 47.26 -70.43
C LEU A 111 28.90 46.03 -71.01
N ALA A 112 29.94 45.58 -70.32
CA ALA A 112 30.66 44.35 -70.59
C ALA A 112 31.06 43.66 -69.28
N ASP A 113 31.33 42.36 -69.37
CA ASP A 113 31.88 41.54 -68.29
C ASP A 113 33.41 41.57 -68.35
N ALA A 114 34.06 41.87 -67.22
CA ALA A 114 35.51 41.95 -67.14
C ALA A 114 36.04 41.31 -65.85
N ASN A 115 37.20 40.66 -65.94
CA ASN A 115 37.91 40.06 -64.78
C ASN A 115 37.08 39.08 -63.94
N GLY A 116 36.05 38.46 -64.54
CA GLY A 116 35.15 37.52 -63.85
C GLY A 116 33.93 38.17 -63.18
N GLY A 117 33.77 39.49 -63.29
CA GLY A 117 32.56 40.21 -62.87
C GLY A 117 31.48 40.21 -63.94
N THR A 118 30.23 40.48 -63.54
CA THR A 118 29.07 40.62 -64.43
C THR A 118 28.73 42.10 -64.59
N ASN A 119 28.60 42.59 -65.83
CA ASN A 119 28.29 43.98 -66.16
C ASN A 119 29.14 45.03 -65.39
N ASN A 120 30.37 44.70 -65.03
CA ASN A 120 31.23 45.54 -64.18
C ASN A 120 32.13 46.50 -64.98
N GLN A 121 32.02 46.53 -66.30
CA GLN A 121 32.84 47.39 -67.18
C GLN A 121 31.97 48.26 -68.10
N ILE A 122 32.33 49.54 -68.24
CA ILE A 122 31.77 50.47 -69.24
C ILE A 122 32.75 50.61 -70.39
N THR A 123 32.28 50.32 -71.60
CA THR A 123 33.06 50.43 -72.83
C THR A 123 32.47 51.50 -73.76
N PHE A 124 33.32 52.37 -74.31
CA PHE A 124 32.93 53.32 -75.36
C PHE A 124 34.11 53.64 -76.28
N SER A 125 33.84 54.24 -77.43
CA SER A 125 34.88 54.68 -78.35
C SER A 125 34.57 56.04 -78.95
N VAL A 126 35.63 56.76 -79.33
CA VAL A 126 35.56 58.06 -80.02
C VAL A 126 36.46 58.01 -81.26
N SER A 127 36.19 58.89 -82.22
CA SER A 127 37.06 59.11 -83.38
C SER A 127 37.13 60.59 -83.70
N PRO A 128 37.81 61.38 -82.86
CA PRO A 128 37.96 62.79 -83.13
C PRO A 128 38.79 63.00 -84.41
N ASP A 129 38.31 63.87 -85.31
CA ASP A 129 38.96 64.23 -86.59
C ASP A 129 38.95 65.75 -86.72
N THR A 130 39.81 66.41 -85.95
CA THR A 130 40.03 67.86 -86.05
C THR A 130 41.39 68.18 -86.66
N SER A 131 41.85 69.44 -86.55
CA SER A 131 43.17 69.85 -87.05
C SER A 131 44.29 69.69 -86.02
N ALA A 132 43.98 69.20 -84.81
CA ALA A 132 45.01 68.92 -83.79
C ALA A 132 45.69 67.58 -84.09
N THR A 133 46.88 67.34 -83.54
CA THR A 133 47.54 66.03 -83.61
C THR A 133 47.04 65.10 -82.52
N ASN A 134 46.82 65.66 -81.33
CA ASN A 134 46.29 64.99 -80.16
C ASN A 134 45.27 65.91 -79.48
N GLN A 135 44.36 65.34 -78.69
CA GLN A 135 43.43 66.06 -77.83
C GLN A 135 43.45 65.52 -76.40
N THR A 136 43.04 66.36 -75.47
CA THR A 136 42.73 65.97 -74.09
C THR A 136 41.22 65.84 -73.96
N LEU A 137 40.76 64.67 -73.55
CA LEU A 137 39.35 64.35 -73.38
C LEU A 137 39.01 64.27 -71.90
N THR A 138 37.95 64.97 -71.50
CA THR A 138 37.34 64.83 -70.18
C THR A 138 36.03 64.07 -70.35
N VAL A 139 35.96 62.91 -69.69
CA VAL A 139 34.80 62.02 -69.71
C VAL A 139 34.08 62.18 -68.37
N ASN A 140 32.77 62.38 -68.42
CA ASN A 140 31.90 62.41 -67.27
C ASN A 140 30.77 61.40 -67.48
N PHE A 141 30.51 60.55 -66.49
CA PHE A 141 29.28 59.77 -66.48
C PHE A 141 28.76 59.50 -65.08
N THR A 142 27.46 59.22 -64.98
CA THR A 142 26.83 58.69 -63.78
C THR A 142 26.32 57.28 -64.06
N ALA A 143 26.62 56.34 -63.16
CA ALA A 143 26.19 54.95 -63.26
C ALA A 143 25.65 54.47 -61.92
N GLN A 144 24.53 53.76 -61.95
CA GLN A 144 24.02 53.04 -60.79
C GLN A 144 24.72 51.69 -60.69
N VAL A 145 25.33 51.43 -59.54
CA VAL A 145 26.14 50.23 -59.28
C VAL A 145 25.51 49.48 -58.11
N ASN A 146 25.19 48.20 -58.34
CA ASN A 146 24.81 47.26 -57.30
C ASN A 146 26.08 46.60 -56.75
N TRP A 147 26.29 46.70 -55.44
CA TRP A 147 27.44 46.11 -54.77
C TRP A 147 27.04 44.75 -54.17
N GLY A 148 27.63 43.67 -54.67
CA GLY A 148 27.46 42.33 -54.13
C GLY A 148 28.07 42.18 -52.73
N ASN A 149 27.69 41.09 -52.06
CA ASN A 149 28.16 40.79 -50.71
C ASN A 149 29.66 40.47 -50.69
N VAL A 150 30.33 40.83 -49.61
CA VAL A 150 31.77 40.61 -49.37
C VAL A 150 31.99 39.96 -48.01
N ASP A 151 32.90 38.98 -47.95
CA ASP A 151 33.29 38.31 -46.71
C ASP A 151 34.28 39.18 -45.91
N GLY A 152 33.82 40.35 -45.45
CA GLY A 152 34.58 41.36 -44.72
C GLY A 152 34.98 42.60 -45.55
N GLU A 153 35.38 43.67 -44.84
CA GLU A 153 35.75 44.95 -45.48
C GLU A 153 36.83 44.74 -46.55
N THR A 154 36.44 44.96 -47.81
CA THR A 154 37.26 44.65 -48.98
C THR A 154 37.59 45.94 -49.72
N THR A 155 38.87 46.12 -50.08
CA THR A 155 39.35 47.30 -50.80
C THR A 155 39.98 46.89 -52.13
N LYS A 156 39.42 47.37 -53.24
CA LYS A 156 39.84 47.02 -54.62
C LYS A 156 39.86 48.25 -55.53
N ASP A 157 40.68 48.20 -56.58
CA ASP A 157 40.84 49.31 -57.52
C ASP A 157 39.82 49.24 -58.66
N ALA A 158 39.25 50.40 -59.01
CA ALA A 158 38.66 50.66 -60.31
C ALA A 158 39.77 51.06 -61.29
N THR A 159 39.76 50.46 -62.47
CA THR A 159 40.81 50.62 -63.48
C THR A 159 40.27 51.25 -64.75
N LEU A 160 41.16 51.94 -65.48
CA LEU A 160 40.90 52.50 -66.80
C LEU A 160 41.90 51.93 -67.81
N THR A 161 41.37 51.38 -68.89
CA THR A 161 42.13 51.02 -70.09
C THR A 161 41.73 51.96 -71.22
N VAL A 162 42.72 52.49 -71.93
CA VAL A 162 42.52 53.30 -73.15
C VAL A 162 43.38 52.71 -74.25
N THR A 163 42.76 52.27 -75.33
CA THR A 163 43.45 51.87 -76.55
C THR A 163 43.37 53.00 -77.54
N ASP A 164 44.50 53.59 -77.86
CA ASP A 164 44.59 54.73 -78.76
C ASP A 164 45.12 54.27 -80.13
N SER A 165 44.50 54.77 -81.19
CA SER A 165 44.80 54.33 -82.55
C SER A 165 46.11 54.92 -83.12
N GLY A 166 46.60 56.03 -82.56
CA GLY A 166 47.80 56.74 -83.02
C GLY A 166 48.90 56.95 -81.99
N ASN A 167 48.59 56.88 -80.69
CA ASN A 167 49.48 57.12 -79.55
C ASN A 167 49.65 55.85 -78.69
N SER A 168 50.20 55.98 -77.48
CA SER A 168 50.44 54.83 -76.60
C SER A 168 49.20 54.49 -75.78
N ASP A 169 48.89 53.20 -75.69
CA ASP A 169 47.79 52.70 -74.87
C ASP A 169 48.04 52.90 -73.37
N ILE A 170 46.95 53.09 -72.63
CA ILE A 170 46.89 53.00 -71.17
C ILE A 170 46.30 51.63 -70.84
N SER A 171 47.02 50.78 -70.12
CA SER A 171 46.52 49.44 -69.76
C SER A 171 46.28 49.35 -68.25
N GLU A 172 45.04 49.08 -67.84
CA GLU A 172 44.61 48.83 -66.45
C GLU A 172 45.18 49.84 -65.44
N ALA A 173 45.14 51.13 -65.75
CA ALA A 173 45.56 52.15 -64.81
C ALA A 173 44.56 52.22 -63.64
N ALA A 174 44.99 51.92 -62.42
CA ALA A 174 44.19 52.15 -61.22
C ALA A 174 43.87 53.64 -61.09
N VAL A 175 42.60 54.00 -61.25
CA VAL A 175 42.13 55.39 -61.22
C VAL A 175 41.52 55.75 -59.87
N GLN A 176 40.91 54.80 -59.17
CA GLN A 176 40.34 54.97 -57.84
C GLN A 176 40.40 53.66 -57.06
N THR A 177 40.62 53.74 -55.75
CA THR A 177 40.43 52.61 -54.83
C THR A 177 39.06 52.71 -54.17
N ILE A 178 38.28 51.63 -54.16
CA ILE A 178 36.94 51.54 -53.61
C ILE A 178 36.94 50.57 -52.43
N THR A 179 36.34 50.98 -51.32
CA THR A 179 36.12 50.15 -50.12
C THR A 179 34.66 49.74 -50.04
N ILE A 180 34.41 48.43 -50.00
CA ILE A 180 33.08 47.84 -49.77
C ILE A 180 33.02 47.45 -48.30
N GLN A 181 32.11 48.08 -47.56
CA GLN A 181 31.86 47.81 -46.15
C GLN A 181 30.90 46.64 -46.06
N GLU A 182 31.34 45.60 -45.36
CA GLU A 182 30.48 44.54 -44.91
C GLU A 182 29.48 45.15 -43.91
N THR A 183 28.19 45.01 -44.20
CA THR A 183 27.09 45.55 -43.39
C THR A 183 26.07 44.49 -43.03
N SER A 184 26.21 43.29 -43.59
CA SER A 184 25.46 42.09 -43.24
C SER A 184 25.86 41.54 -41.89
N GLY A 185 26.74 42.19 -41.13
CA GLY A 185 27.25 41.62 -39.90
C GLY A 185 27.93 40.30 -40.18
N SER A 186 29.26 40.31 -40.36
CA SER A 186 30.05 39.19 -39.91
C SER A 186 29.67 38.98 -38.44
N GLN A 187 28.79 37.99 -38.18
CA GLN A 187 28.48 37.54 -36.85
C GLN A 187 29.79 36.97 -36.32
N THR A 188 30.54 37.80 -35.62
CA THR A 188 31.91 37.48 -35.18
C THR A 188 31.94 36.42 -34.07
N GLY A 189 30.81 35.76 -33.79
CA GLY A 189 30.63 34.75 -32.74
C GLY A 189 30.31 33.39 -33.35
N ALA A 190 30.45 32.34 -32.54
CA ALA A 190 29.92 31.04 -32.90
C ALA A 190 28.41 30.99 -32.65
N PRO A 191 27.62 30.34 -33.53
CA PRO A 191 26.22 30.08 -33.27
C PRO A 191 26.03 29.33 -31.95
N SER A 192 24.93 29.63 -31.25
CA SER A 192 24.55 28.99 -30.00
C SER A 192 23.17 28.37 -30.08
N VAL A 193 23.04 27.14 -29.56
CA VAL A 193 21.74 26.49 -29.43
C VAL A 193 20.95 27.21 -28.35
N ARG A 194 19.78 27.74 -28.71
CA ARG A 194 18.88 28.42 -27.78
C ARG A 194 17.96 27.47 -27.04
N LYS A 195 17.45 26.45 -27.75
CA LYS A 195 16.60 25.40 -27.21
C LYS A 195 16.52 24.22 -28.18
N ALA A 196 16.24 23.05 -27.61
CA ALA A 196 15.84 21.86 -28.34
C ALA A 196 14.44 21.45 -27.89
N THR A 197 13.56 21.05 -28.81
CA THR A 197 12.19 20.62 -28.48
C THR A 197 11.83 19.38 -29.27
N HIS A 198 11.45 18.32 -28.57
CA HIS A 198 10.92 17.10 -29.19
C HIS A 198 9.40 17.12 -29.18
N TYR A 199 8.79 17.02 -30.35
CA TYR A 199 7.34 17.03 -30.54
C TYR A 199 6.96 16.25 -31.79
N VAL A 200 5.65 16.06 -32.01
CA VAL A 200 5.13 15.41 -33.22
C VAL A 200 4.60 16.48 -34.16
N ASP A 201 5.27 16.66 -35.29
CA ASP A 201 4.83 17.47 -36.42
C ASP A 201 3.88 16.64 -37.30
N ASN A 202 2.77 17.22 -37.79
CA ASN A 202 1.80 16.45 -38.58
C ASN A 202 2.28 16.07 -39.98
N ASP A 203 3.24 16.78 -40.55
CA ASP A 203 3.78 16.53 -41.89
C ASP A 203 4.97 15.55 -41.85
N ASP A 204 5.87 15.71 -40.87
CA ASP A 204 7.15 14.99 -40.77
C ASP A 204 7.20 13.94 -39.64
N GLY A 205 6.20 13.90 -38.75
CA GLY A 205 6.12 12.98 -37.62
C GLY A 205 6.92 13.44 -36.40
N ALA A 206 7.43 12.50 -35.61
CA ALA A 206 8.22 12.86 -34.43
C ALA A 206 9.58 13.46 -34.83
N ILE A 207 9.88 14.66 -34.34
CA ILE A 207 11.10 15.42 -34.66
C ILE A 207 11.67 16.11 -33.43
N ILE A 208 12.96 16.47 -33.46
CA ILE A 208 13.58 17.40 -32.51
C ILE A 208 13.93 18.68 -33.27
N GLU A 209 13.31 19.81 -32.92
CA GLU A 209 13.69 21.13 -33.44
C GLU A 209 14.85 21.67 -32.61
N LEU A 210 15.97 22.00 -33.26
CA LEU A 210 17.06 22.79 -32.69
C LEU A 210 16.97 24.23 -33.20
N ALA A 211 16.76 25.15 -32.27
CA ALA A 211 16.70 26.57 -32.58
C ALA A 211 18.03 27.25 -32.24
N PHE A 212 18.64 27.90 -33.23
CA PHE A 212 19.87 28.66 -33.07
C PHE A 212 19.58 30.16 -32.98
N ASP A 213 20.51 30.91 -32.41
CA ASP A 213 20.46 32.38 -32.42
C ASP A 213 20.83 33.00 -33.77
N GLU A 214 21.43 32.21 -34.67
CA GLU A 214 21.78 32.59 -36.03
C GLU A 214 21.81 31.38 -37.00
N SER A 215 21.89 31.67 -38.30
CA SER A 215 21.79 30.65 -39.35
C SER A 215 22.98 29.68 -39.35
N ILE A 216 22.69 28.41 -39.59
CA ILE A 216 23.67 27.33 -39.76
C ILE A 216 23.85 27.05 -41.25
N SER A 217 25.10 26.93 -41.71
CA SER A 217 25.47 26.65 -43.11
C SER A 217 25.96 25.20 -43.32
N THR A 218 26.46 24.59 -42.26
CA THR A 218 27.03 23.23 -42.27
C THR A 218 26.48 22.46 -41.08
N ALA A 219 25.95 21.27 -41.33
CA ALA A 219 25.41 20.37 -40.31
C ALA A 219 25.87 18.92 -40.56
N PRO A 220 25.93 18.05 -39.53
CA PRO A 220 26.23 16.63 -39.72
C PRO A 220 25.04 15.91 -40.36
N SER A 221 25.20 14.65 -40.78
CA SER A 221 24.06 13.86 -41.29
C SER A 221 23.17 13.32 -40.17
N GLU A 222 23.74 13.08 -38.99
CA GLU A 222 23.06 12.50 -37.84
C GLU A 222 23.58 13.14 -36.54
N VAL A 223 22.72 13.21 -35.53
CA VAL A 223 23.00 13.71 -34.18
C VAL A 223 22.64 12.62 -33.16
N THR A 224 23.42 12.53 -32.09
CA THR A 224 23.14 11.60 -30.97
C THR A 224 22.11 12.20 -30.03
N VAL A 225 21.09 11.40 -29.69
CA VAL A 225 20.04 11.72 -28.73
C VAL A 225 20.24 10.82 -27.50
N ASN A 226 20.38 11.40 -26.32
CA ASN A 226 20.54 10.67 -25.07
C ASN A 226 19.19 10.58 -24.35
N LEU A 227 18.86 9.39 -23.84
CA LEU A 227 17.62 9.10 -23.13
C LEU A 227 17.89 8.94 -21.62
N ALA A 228 16.88 9.20 -20.80
CA ALA A 228 16.99 9.17 -19.34
C ALA A 228 17.37 7.79 -18.78
N ASP A 229 17.09 6.71 -19.52
CA ASP A 229 17.48 5.33 -19.17
C ASP A 229 18.97 5.02 -19.45
N GLY A 230 19.74 6.00 -19.92
CA GLY A 230 21.15 5.88 -20.27
C GLY A 230 21.40 5.27 -21.66
N SER A 231 20.37 4.96 -22.43
CA SER A 231 20.48 4.55 -23.82
C SER A 231 20.64 5.75 -24.76
N THR A 232 21.07 5.49 -26.00
CA THR A 232 21.28 6.53 -27.01
C THR A 232 20.57 6.16 -28.31
N ALA A 233 20.01 7.16 -28.98
CA ALA A 233 19.41 7.08 -30.30
C ALA A 233 20.13 8.02 -31.27
N THR A 234 19.82 7.91 -32.56
CA THR A 234 20.35 8.77 -33.62
C THR A 234 19.20 9.41 -34.35
N ALA A 235 19.25 10.73 -34.52
CA ALA A 235 18.29 11.49 -35.31
C ALA A 235 18.98 12.04 -36.57
N SER A 236 18.32 11.92 -37.73
CA SER A 236 18.88 12.41 -38.99
C SER A 236 18.60 13.91 -39.16
N VAL A 237 19.58 14.66 -39.62
CA VAL A 237 19.43 16.11 -39.82
C VAL A 237 18.69 16.38 -41.13
N GLU A 238 17.61 17.14 -41.02
CA GLU A 238 16.83 17.70 -42.13
C GLU A 238 17.00 19.23 -42.07
N ASP A 239 17.54 19.79 -43.15
CA ASP A 239 17.88 21.22 -43.26
C ASP A 239 16.87 21.91 -44.20
N ASP A 240 16.29 23.00 -43.73
CA ASP A 240 15.30 23.79 -44.46
C ASP A 240 15.63 25.29 -44.29
N ASP A 241 16.06 25.90 -45.39
CA ASP A 241 15.91 27.33 -45.70
C ASP A 241 16.72 28.42 -44.96
N GLY A 242 17.67 28.08 -44.08
CA GLY A 242 18.65 29.06 -43.55
C GLY A 242 18.04 30.09 -42.57
N ASP A 243 16.98 29.70 -41.87
CA ASP A 243 16.21 30.52 -40.91
C ASP A 243 16.63 30.34 -39.43
N ALA A 244 17.83 29.78 -39.21
CA ALA A 244 18.39 29.41 -37.90
C ALA A 244 17.66 28.26 -37.18
N ARG A 245 16.84 27.48 -37.90
CA ARG A 245 16.21 26.24 -37.41
C ARG A 245 16.88 25.03 -38.04
N ILE A 246 17.10 23.98 -37.24
CA ILE A 246 17.46 22.65 -37.73
C ILE A 246 16.44 21.65 -37.23
N VAL A 247 15.97 20.77 -38.13
CA VAL A 247 15.05 19.68 -37.78
C VAL A 247 15.84 18.39 -37.70
N LEU A 248 15.67 17.64 -36.60
CA LEU A 248 16.22 16.31 -36.46
C LEU A 248 15.07 15.29 -36.52
N ASN A 249 15.01 14.50 -37.58
CA ASN A 249 13.99 13.47 -37.74
C ASN A 249 14.35 12.25 -36.87
N THR A 250 13.44 11.86 -35.97
CA THR A 250 13.65 10.71 -35.07
C THR A 250 13.15 9.40 -35.66
N SER A 251 12.97 9.34 -36.99
CA SER A 251 12.40 8.21 -37.72
C SER A 251 11.00 7.81 -37.24
N GLY A 252 10.21 8.80 -36.80
CA GLY A 252 8.86 8.62 -36.27
C GLY A 252 8.79 8.08 -34.83
N ASN A 253 9.90 8.00 -34.11
CA ASN A 253 9.91 7.58 -32.71
C ASN A 253 9.65 8.77 -31.78
N VAL A 254 8.64 8.65 -30.92
CA VAL A 254 8.38 9.61 -29.84
C VAL A 254 9.18 9.18 -28.62
N TYR A 255 10.20 9.95 -28.27
CA TYR A 255 11.06 9.71 -27.11
C TYR A 255 10.58 10.55 -25.92
N SER A 256 9.67 10.02 -25.13
CA SER A 256 9.17 10.74 -23.96
C SER A 256 10.19 10.88 -22.83
N ASN A 257 11.17 9.99 -22.80
CA ASN A 257 12.31 10.03 -21.88
C ASN A 257 13.55 10.69 -22.49
N VAL A 258 13.39 11.54 -23.52
CA VAL A 258 14.53 12.27 -24.11
C VAL A 258 15.12 13.22 -23.08
N GLN A 259 16.45 13.17 -22.90
CA GLN A 259 17.16 14.03 -21.96
C GLN A 259 17.82 15.20 -22.69
N ASN A 260 18.69 14.90 -23.65
CA ASN A 260 19.47 15.90 -24.38
C ASN A 260 19.92 15.39 -25.75
N VAL A 261 20.37 16.31 -26.60
CA VAL A 261 21.13 16.01 -27.81
C VAL A 261 22.60 16.35 -27.63
N THR A 262 23.50 15.48 -28.08
CA THR A 262 24.93 15.75 -28.08
C THR A 262 25.34 16.45 -29.37
N ILE A 263 25.83 17.68 -29.24
CA ILE A 263 26.47 18.40 -30.34
C ILE A 263 27.97 18.11 -30.29
N ALA A 264 28.48 17.43 -31.32
CA ALA A 264 29.90 17.15 -31.43
C ALA A 264 30.70 18.39 -31.88
N GLU A 265 32.01 18.39 -31.59
CA GLU A 265 32.92 19.45 -32.06
C GLU A 265 32.83 19.61 -33.58
N ASP A 266 32.78 20.87 -34.04
CA ASP A 266 32.73 21.27 -35.45
C ASP A 266 31.53 20.71 -36.25
N ALA A 267 30.54 20.11 -35.59
CA ALA A 267 29.40 19.46 -36.24
C ALA A 267 28.49 20.47 -36.96
N PHE A 268 28.18 21.59 -36.30
CA PHE A 268 27.35 22.66 -36.83
C PHE A 268 28.18 23.93 -36.97
N GLN A 269 28.14 24.59 -38.13
CA GLN A 269 28.90 25.81 -38.41
C GLN A 269 28.03 26.84 -39.15
N ASP A 270 28.28 28.13 -38.91
CA ASP A 270 27.68 29.23 -39.66
C ASP A 270 28.38 29.46 -41.02
N ASP A 271 27.94 30.45 -41.80
CA ASP A 271 28.57 30.82 -43.08
C ASP A 271 30.03 31.34 -42.90
N GLY A 272 30.38 31.82 -41.71
CA GLY A 272 31.72 32.27 -41.34
C GLY A 272 32.68 31.13 -40.96
N GLY A 273 32.20 29.88 -40.87
CA GLY A 273 32.94 28.72 -40.41
C GLY A 273 33.17 28.69 -38.88
N ASN A 274 32.41 29.48 -38.11
CA ASN A 274 32.42 29.41 -36.66
C ASN A 274 31.57 28.21 -36.22
N ALA A 275 32.15 27.31 -35.43
CA ALA A 275 31.48 26.10 -34.96
C ALA A 275 30.69 26.32 -33.67
N VAL A 276 29.49 25.73 -33.60
CA VAL A 276 28.71 25.60 -32.35
C VAL A 276 29.57 24.87 -31.30
N ALA A 277 29.53 25.35 -30.06
CA ALA A 277 30.24 24.71 -28.97
C ALA A 277 29.73 23.27 -28.72
N ALA A 278 30.66 22.34 -28.61
CA ALA A 278 30.35 20.95 -28.28
C ALA A 278 29.83 20.87 -26.83
N ASP A 279 28.60 20.41 -26.68
CA ASP A 279 27.91 20.24 -25.40
C ASP A 279 26.70 19.32 -25.57
N ASP A 280 26.13 18.91 -24.44
CA ASP A 280 24.83 18.24 -24.39
C ASP A 280 23.75 19.29 -24.12
N TYR A 281 22.77 19.39 -25.01
CA TYR A 281 21.69 20.38 -24.92
C TYR A 281 20.38 19.70 -24.56
N GLU A 282 19.81 20.10 -23.42
CA GLU A 282 18.55 19.58 -22.90
C GLU A 282 17.42 19.71 -23.93
N VAL A 283 16.66 18.64 -24.09
CA VAL A 283 15.54 18.58 -25.02
C VAL A 283 14.25 18.64 -24.22
N ARG A 284 13.43 19.65 -24.47
CA ARG A 284 12.09 19.71 -23.88
C ARG A 284 11.14 18.82 -24.67
N PHE A 285 10.61 17.77 -24.04
CA PHE A 285 9.59 16.92 -24.65
C PHE A 285 8.20 17.55 -24.54
N ALA A 286 7.46 17.58 -25.64
CA ALA A 286 6.09 18.04 -25.72
C ALA A 286 5.23 16.97 -26.44
N PRO A 287 4.47 16.15 -25.71
CA PRO A 287 3.67 15.05 -26.29
C PRO A 287 2.46 15.52 -27.10
N VAL A 288 2.00 16.76 -26.89
CA VAL A 288 0.85 17.32 -27.59
C VAL A 288 1.29 18.49 -28.45
N THR A 289 0.91 18.48 -29.73
CA THR A 289 1.18 19.58 -30.67
C THR A 289 -0.12 20.29 -31.04
N VAL A 290 -0.10 21.62 -30.94
CA VAL A 290 -1.17 22.52 -31.36
C VAL A 290 -0.67 23.38 -32.50
N GLU A 291 -1.10 23.05 -33.71
CA GLU A 291 -0.64 23.70 -34.93
C GLU A 291 -1.39 24.99 -35.25
N GLN A 292 -0.72 25.87 -35.98
CA GLN A 292 -1.30 27.06 -36.58
C GLN A 292 -2.29 26.69 -37.70
N GLN A 293 -3.52 26.40 -37.30
CA GLN A 293 -4.65 26.21 -38.20
C GLN A 293 -5.89 26.97 -37.72
N SER A 294 -6.60 27.60 -38.65
CA SER A 294 -7.84 28.32 -38.35
C SER A 294 -8.94 27.36 -37.87
N GLY A 295 -9.30 27.44 -36.59
CA GLY A 295 -10.40 26.68 -35.99
C GLY A 295 -10.11 25.22 -35.65
N GLY A 296 -8.84 24.80 -35.61
CA GLY A 296 -8.43 23.48 -35.12
C GLY A 296 -8.74 23.29 -33.63
N THR A 297 -8.87 22.04 -33.18
CA THR A 297 -9.00 21.71 -31.76
C THR A 297 -8.17 20.46 -31.48
N THR A 298 -7.28 20.55 -30.50
CA THR A 298 -6.43 19.46 -30.01
C THR A 298 -6.80 19.17 -28.55
N GLU A 299 -6.78 17.90 -28.16
CA GLU A 299 -6.99 17.48 -26.77
C GLU A 299 -5.63 17.20 -26.10
N GLY A 300 -5.51 17.52 -24.82
CA GLY A 300 -4.35 17.23 -23.98
C GLY A 300 -4.74 17.14 -22.51
N TYR A 301 -3.75 16.92 -21.64
CA TYR A 301 -3.97 16.86 -20.19
C TYR A 301 -3.28 18.03 -19.50
N ILE A 302 -3.90 18.53 -18.43
CA ILE A 302 -3.23 19.46 -17.51
C ILE A 302 -1.98 18.78 -16.91
N GLY A 303 -0.90 19.52 -16.74
CA GLY A 303 0.41 19.00 -16.35
C GLY A 303 1.28 18.44 -17.47
N SER A 304 0.75 18.34 -18.70
CA SER A 304 1.55 17.97 -19.86
C SER A 304 2.20 19.19 -20.53
N ASN A 305 3.32 18.97 -21.20
CA ASN A 305 3.93 19.95 -22.09
C ASN A 305 3.20 19.99 -23.44
N VAL A 306 2.81 21.18 -23.89
CA VAL A 306 2.16 21.39 -25.19
C VAL A 306 3.00 22.26 -26.11
N ALA A 307 3.37 21.74 -27.27
CA ALA A 307 4.06 22.45 -28.33
C ALA A 307 3.07 23.23 -29.20
N PHE A 308 3.15 24.56 -29.17
CA PHE A 308 2.40 25.42 -30.10
C PHE A 308 3.25 25.71 -31.33
N GLU A 309 2.93 25.05 -32.43
CA GLU A 309 3.69 25.11 -33.67
C GLU A 309 3.12 26.16 -34.64
N ALA A 310 3.99 27.05 -35.11
CA ALA A 310 3.68 28.11 -36.05
C ALA A 310 4.21 27.79 -37.44
N ASN A 311 3.55 28.30 -38.48
CA ASN A 311 3.97 28.09 -39.87
C ASN A 311 5.29 28.79 -40.25
N ASN A 312 5.85 29.65 -39.38
CA ASN A 312 7.08 30.40 -39.61
C ASN A 312 7.82 30.59 -38.29
N VAL A 313 9.15 30.72 -38.34
CA VAL A 313 9.95 31.08 -37.17
C VAL A 313 9.59 32.47 -36.62
N GLU A 314 9.94 32.73 -35.36
CA GLU A 314 9.71 34.02 -34.68
C GLU A 314 8.24 34.48 -34.63
N THR A 315 7.29 33.53 -34.64
CA THR A 315 5.86 33.85 -34.63
C THR A 315 5.36 34.15 -33.21
N SER A 316 4.58 35.23 -33.06
CA SER A 316 3.91 35.55 -31.80
C SER A 316 2.66 34.69 -31.59
N VAL A 317 2.44 34.16 -30.38
CA VAL A 317 1.26 33.40 -29.99
C VAL A 317 0.57 34.06 -28.80
N ARG A 318 -0.72 34.37 -28.91
CA ARG A 318 -1.54 34.91 -27.83
C ARG A 318 -2.42 33.81 -27.25
N PHE A 319 -2.31 33.58 -25.94
CA PHE A 319 -3.10 32.60 -25.20
C PHE A 319 -4.27 33.29 -24.48
N ASP A 320 -5.41 32.61 -24.45
CA ASP A 320 -6.63 33.01 -23.73
C ASP A 320 -7.38 31.74 -23.28
N GLY A 321 -7.90 31.71 -22.05
CA GLY A 321 -8.57 30.54 -21.49
C GLY A 321 -8.94 30.70 -20.01
N PRO A 322 -9.46 29.63 -19.38
CA PRO A 322 -9.66 29.54 -17.92
C PRO A 322 -8.35 29.79 -17.16
N GLY A 323 -8.43 30.23 -15.90
CA GLY A 323 -7.25 30.46 -15.04
C GLY A 323 -6.26 31.57 -15.45
N ILE A 324 -6.16 31.95 -16.73
CA ILE A 324 -5.09 32.81 -17.24
C ILE A 324 -5.57 34.20 -17.68
N ASN A 325 -4.78 35.23 -17.35
CA ASN A 325 -4.96 36.55 -17.95
C ASN A 325 -4.33 36.55 -19.35
N SER A 326 -5.09 36.83 -20.41
CA SER A 326 -4.59 36.67 -21.78
C SER A 326 -3.22 37.34 -21.99
N TYR A 327 -2.23 36.58 -22.45
CA TYR A 327 -0.86 37.04 -22.65
C TYR A 327 -0.32 36.62 -24.01
N THR A 328 0.77 37.25 -24.46
CA THR A 328 1.43 36.93 -25.72
C THR A 328 2.87 36.47 -25.44
N ARG A 329 3.27 35.41 -26.13
CA ARG A 329 4.64 34.88 -26.21
C ARG A 329 5.04 34.77 -27.68
N GLY A 330 6.23 34.27 -27.95
CA GLY A 330 6.64 33.94 -29.30
C GLY A 330 7.53 32.72 -29.30
N THR A 331 7.58 32.02 -30.43
CA THR A 331 8.40 30.82 -30.65
C THR A 331 9.89 31.14 -30.48
N GLY A 332 10.30 32.35 -30.88
CA GLY A 332 11.65 32.88 -30.75
C GLY A 332 12.48 32.66 -32.02
N THR A 333 13.66 33.28 -32.06
CA THR A 333 14.64 33.15 -33.17
C THR A 333 14.98 31.69 -33.43
N GLY A 334 14.98 31.30 -34.70
CA GLY A 334 15.29 29.94 -35.14
C GLY A 334 14.27 28.87 -34.76
N SER A 335 13.05 29.25 -34.34
CA SER A 335 12.08 28.30 -33.80
C SER A 335 10.66 28.52 -34.31
N GLN A 336 10.00 27.43 -34.70
CA GLN A 336 8.57 27.40 -35.04
C GLN A 336 7.70 27.01 -33.85
N VAL A 337 8.28 26.47 -32.78
CA VAL A 337 7.51 25.96 -31.62
C VAL A 337 7.63 26.85 -30.39
N TYR A 338 6.55 27.00 -29.64
CA TYR A 338 6.58 27.49 -28.25
C TYR A 338 5.96 26.44 -27.33
N VAL A 339 6.74 25.91 -26.39
CA VAL A 339 6.23 24.91 -25.44
C VAL A 339 5.64 25.60 -24.21
N VAL A 340 4.47 25.15 -23.80
CA VAL A 340 3.81 25.52 -22.55
C VAL A 340 3.80 24.32 -21.63
N ASP A 341 4.23 24.51 -20.39
CA ASP A 341 3.85 23.64 -19.29
C ASP A 341 2.41 23.97 -18.88
N THR A 342 1.49 23.03 -19.02
CA THR A 342 0.08 23.33 -18.76
C THR A 342 -0.24 23.41 -17.26
N ASP A 343 0.63 22.93 -16.37
CA ASP A 343 0.48 23.16 -14.93
C ASP A 343 0.51 24.65 -14.57
N ASP A 344 1.24 25.47 -15.33
CA ASP A 344 1.26 26.93 -15.16
C ASP A 344 -0.13 27.57 -15.35
N TRP A 345 -1.07 26.88 -16.02
CA TRP A 345 -2.43 27.36 -16.23
C TRP A 345 -3.41 26.93 -15.13
N GLY A 346 -3.13 25.80 -14.47
CA GLY A 346 -3.79 25.34 -13.24
C GLY A 346 -5.28 24.99 -13.32
N GLU A 347 -5.91 25.05 -14.50
CA GLU A 347 -7.33 24.74 -14.70
C GLU A 347 -7.55 23.91 -15.98
N THR A 348 -8.45 22.93 -15.92
CA THR A 348 -8.94 22.21 -17.11
C THR A 348 -9.89 23.08 -17.95
N GLY A 349 -10.07 22.72 -19.21
CA GLY A 349 -11.04 23.35 -20.10
C GLY A 349 -10.46 23.83 -21.43
N ASN A 350 -11.19 24.73 -22.09
CA ASN A 350 -10.91 25.15 -23.46
C ASN A 350 -10.06 26.42 -23.51
N TYR A 351 -8.84 26.28 -24.00
CA TYR A 351 -7.88 27.35 -24.26
C TYR A 351 -7.87 27.69 -25.75
N SER A 352 -7.45 28.91 -26.07
CA SER A 352 -7.26 29.37 -27.44
C SER A 352 -5.85 29.94 -27.62
N ALA A 353 -5.22 29.58 -28.73
CA ALA A 353 -3.94 30.10 -29.15
C ALA A 353 -4.12 30.83 -30.48
N ARG A 354 -3.84 32.15 -30.49
CA ARG A 354 -3.84 32.95 -31.71
C ARG A 354 -2.44 33.23 -32.19
N PHE A 355 -2.08 32.68 -33.34
CA PHE A 355 -0.80 32.85 -34.02
C PHE A 355 -0.79 34.09 -34.89
N GLY A 356 0.21 34.95 -34.74
CA GLY A 356 0.29 36.24 -35.41
C GLY A 356 -0.57 37.33 -34.75
N GLY A 357 -0.39 38.58 -35.21
CA GLY A 357 -1.02 39.79 -34.65
C GLY A 357 -2.56 39.81 -34.68
N SER A 358 -3.19 40.99 -34.64
CA SER A 358 -4.65 41.14 -34.46
C SER A 358 -5.57 40.44 -35.48
N GLY A 359 -5.04 39.88 -36.57
CA GLY A 359 -5.78 39.14 -37.60
C GLY A 359 -5.21 37.74 -37.89
N GLY A 360 -4.45 37.18 -36.96
CA GLY A 360 -3.83 35.86 -37.09
C GLY A 360 -4.78 34.68 -36.82
N ASP A 361 -4.36 33.47 -37.19
CA ASP A 361 -5.16 32.23 -37.04
C ASP A 361 -5.35 31.87 -35.57
N THR A 362 -6.56 31.46 -35.19
CA THR A 362 -6.88 31.01 -33.83
C THR A 362 -7.20 29.52 -33.86
N THR A 363 -6.51 28.75 -33.03
CA THR A 363 -6.75 27.32 -32.78
C THR A 363 -7.10 27.12 -31.30
N TYR A 364 -7.62 25.95 -30.96
CA TYR A 364 -8.10 25.62 -29.61
C TYR A 364 -7.39 24.40 -29.03
N LEU A 365 -7.23 24.39 -27.72
CA LEU A 365 -6.69 23.29 -26.94
C LEU A 365 -7.67 22.97 -25.81
N GLU A 366 -8.16 21.74 -25.75
CA GLU A 366 -8.98 21.25 -24.65
C GLU A 366 -8.10 20.47 -23.68
N LEU A 367 -7.96 20.97 -22.45
CA LEU A 367 -7.21 20.31 -21.39
C LEU A 367 -8.15 19.55 -20.46
N ASN A 368 -7.90 18.25 -20.32
CA ASN A 368 -8.59 17.36 -19.38
C ASN A 368 -7.68 17.04 -18.19
N ASP A 369 -8.27 16.49 -17.13
CA ASP A 369 -7.51 15.87 -16.05
C ASP A 369 -7.21 14.42 -16.45
N LEU A 370 -5.99 13.95 -16.21
CA LEU A 370 -5.65 12.53 -16.42
C LEU A 370 -6.19 11.65 -15.28
N GLY A 371 -6.54 12.27 -14.14
CA GLY A 371 -6.92 11.54 -12.93
C GLY A 371 -5.76 10.71 -12.35
N LEU A 372 -4.51 11.03 -12.73
CA LEU A 372 -3.33 10.32 -12.25
C LEU A 372 -3.18 10.58 -10.75
N SER A 373 -3.21 9.50 -9.96
CA SER A 373 -2.94 9.57 -8.53
C SER A 373 -2.14 8.37 -8.05
N VAL A 374 -1.45 8.56 -6.93
CA VAL A 374 -0.76 7.50 -6.20
C VAL A 374 -1.13 7.58 -4.73
N SER A 375 -1.25 6.44 -4.09
CA SER A 375 -1.46 6.32 -2.64
C SER A 375 -0.48 5.30 -2.08
N ALA A 376 0.26 5.67 -1.04
CA ALA A 376 1.18 4.81 -0.33
C ALA A 376 0.89 4.82 1.17
N ASP A 377 0.97 3.65 1.80
CA ASP A 377 0.72 3.52 3.23
C ASP A 377 2.02 3.65 4.04
N ASN A 378 1.91 4.16 5.26
CA ASN A 378 3.02 4.13 6.23
C ASN A 378 3.29 2.68 6.65
N VAL A 379 4.57 2.32 6.78
CA VAL A 379 4.99 0.95 7.10
C VAL A 379 6.05 0.94 8.21
N THR A 380 6.39 -0.25 8.70
CA THR A 380 7.52 -0.48 9.60
C THR A 380 8.74 -1.00 8.85
N THR A 381 9.89 -1.03 9.53
CA THR A 381 11.14 -1.60 8.98
C THR A 381 11.08 -3.09 8.64
N GLU A 382 10.00 -3.80 8.99
CA GLU A 382 9.79 -5.22 8.66
C GLU A 382 8.79 -5.44 7.52
N GLU A 383 8.18 -4.38 7.02
CA GLU A 383 7.14 -4.41 5.98
C GLU A 383 7.69 -3.84 4.65
N ASN A 384 7.23 -4.40 3.54
CA ASN A 384 7.55 -3.90 2.19
C ASN A 384 6.75 -2.62 1.93
N VAL A 385 7.36 -1.65 1.25
CA VAL A 385 6.64 -0.45 0.82
C VAL A 385 5.74 -0.79 -0.37
N THR A 386 4.46 -0.43 -0.30
CA THR A 386 3.51 -0.62 -1.39
C THR A 386 2.84 0.68 -1.78
N ALA A 387 2.55 0.83 -3.07
CA ALA A 387 1.84 1.99 -3.60
C ALA A 387 0.82 1.55 -4.65
N THR A 388 -0.36 2.17 -4.63
CA THR A 388 -1.38 1.98 -5.65
C THR A 388 -1.44 3.21 -6.54
N VAL A 389 -1.31 2.99 -7.84
CA VAL A 389 -1.35 4.02 -8.87
C VAL A 389 -2.66 3.88 -9.65
N SER A 390 -3.33 5.00 -9.94
CA SER A 390 -4.58 5.02 -10.71
C SER A 390 -4.58 6.15 -11.73
N ALA A 391 -5.31 5.98 -12.83
CA ALA A 391 -5.61 7.04 -13.80
C ALA A 391 -7.00 6.84 -14.43
N ASP A 392 -7.59 7.90 -14.97
CA ASP A 392 -8.91 7.82 -15.64
C ASP A 392 -8.82 7.10 -17.00
N ASP A 393 -7.64 7.09 -17.61
CA ASP A 393 -7.35 6.38 -18.86
C ASP A 393 -6.52 5.11 -18.62
N ILE A 394 -6.82 4.06 -19.38
CA ILE A 394 -6.23 2.72 -19.25
C ILE A 394 -5.10 2.46 -20.26
N ASP A 395 -4.37 1.35 -20.08
CA ASP A 395 -3.25 0.90 -20.93
C ASP A 395 -2.13 1.94 -21.03
N ARG A 396 -1.87 2.65 -19.92
CA ARG A 396 -0.89 3.73 -19.84
C ARG A 396 0.38 3.25 -19.14
N GLU A 397 1.53 3.49 -19.75
CA GLU A 397 2.81 3.19 -19.14
C GLU A 397 3.22 4.31 -18.19
N VAL A 398 3.60 3.94 -16.96
CA VAL A 398 4.03 4.85 -15.90
C VAL A 398 5.39 4.42 -15.37
N VAL A 399 6.22 5.39 -15.02
CA VAL A 399 7.44 5.20 -14.22
C VAL A 399 7.08 5.53 -12.78
N VAL A 400 7.41 4.64 -11.85
CA VAL A 400 7.16 4.79 -10.42
C VAL A 400 8.49 4.76 -9.69
N GLU A 401 8.79 5.84 -8.98
CA GLU A 401 10.04 6.05 -8.25
C GLU A 401 9.76 6.18 -6.76
N LEU A 402 10.56 5.48 -5.95
CA LEU A 402 10.60 5.69 -4.50
C LEU A 402 11.79 6.60 -4.19
N LEU A 403 11.52 7.75 -3.58
CA LEU A 403 12.51 8.74 -3.20
C LEU A 403 12.64 8.78 -1.68
N ASN A 404 13.86 8.98 -1.19
CA ASN A 404 14.12 9.26 0.22
C ASN A 404 13.92 10.76 0.55
N SER A 405 14.11 11.13 1.81
CA SER A 405 13.93 12.52 2.29
C SER A 405 14.86 13.57 1.66
N ASP A 406 15.92 13.15 0.96
CA ASP A 406 16.84 14.02 0.24
C ASP A 406 16.52 14.09 -1.28
N ASP A 407 15.34 13.60 -1.69
CA ASP A 407 14.89 13.48 -3.09
C ASP A 407 15.80 12.58 -3.96
N GLU A 408 16.56 11.67 -3.35
CA GLU A 408 17.36 10.67 -4.08
C GLU A 408 16.50 9.42 -4.36
N VAL A 409 16.52 8.96 -5.61
CA VAL A 409 15.79 7.77 -6.05
C VAL A 409 16.44 6.51 -5.46
N GLU A 410 15.72 5.83 -4.58
CA GLU A 410 16.11 4.55 -3.99
C GLU A 410 15.81 3.39 -4.93
N GLU A 411 14.65 3.42 -5.58
CA GLU A 411 14.23 2.41 -6.55
C GLU A 411 13.31 3.02 -7.62
N THR A 412 13.40 2.50 -8.85
CA THR A 412 12.55 2.90 -9.98
C THR A 412 12.02 1.66 -10.69
N THR A 413 10.76 1.71 -11.11
CA THR A 413 10.13 0.64 -11.88
C THR A 413 9.16 1.19 -12.91
N THR A 414 8.99 0.46 -14.02
CA THR A 414 8.03 0.82 -15.07
C THR A 414 6.88 -0.18 -15.05
N ARG A 415 5.65 0.32 -15.04
CA ARG A 415 4.43 -0.50 -15.04
C ARG A 415 3.44 0.07 -16.04
N THR A 416 2.47 -0.75 -16.43
CA THR A 416 1.35 -0.31 -17.26
C THR A 416 0.10 -0.38 -16.40
N ILE A 417 -0.60 0.75 -16.27
CA ILE A 417 -1.93 0.83 -15.66
C ILE A 417 -2.85 -0.05 -16.50
N ASP A 418 -3.47 -1.05 -15.87
CA ASP A 418 -4.17 -2.08 -16.60
C ASP A 418 -5.59 -1.64 -16.99
N SER A 419 -6.36 -2.56 -17.57
CA SER A 419 -7.73 -2.32 -18.01
C SER A 419 -8.73 -1.92 -16.91
N ASP A 420 -8.39 -2.10 -15.64
CA ASP A 420 -9.19 -1.66 -14.50
C ASP A 420 -8.90 -0.22 -14.05
N GLY A 421 -7.89 0.43 -14.63
CA GLY A 421 -7.52 1.82 -14.34
C GLY A 421 -6.57 1.97 -13.14
N GLU A 422 -6.10 0.87 -12.55
CA GLU A 422 -5.19 0.89 -11.41
C GLU A 422 -4.01 -0.09 -11.60
N ILE A 423 -2.97 0.06 -10.80
CA ILE A 423 -1.88 -0.91 -10.66
C ILE A 423 -1.24 -0.77 -9.28
N SER A 424 -0.98 -1.91 -8.62
CA SER A 424 -0.18 -1.94 -7.39
C SER A 424 1.29 -2.18 -7.70
N VAL A 425 2.15 -1.41 -7.03
CA VAL A 425 3.60 -1.50 -7.09
C VAL A 425 4.12 -1.81 -5.69
N GLU A 426 5.09 -2.71 -5.61
CA GLU A 426 5.74 -3.13 -4.37
C GLU A 426 7.24 -2.88 -4.51
N PHE A 427 7.81 -2.29 -3.47
CA PHE A 427 9.25 -2.05 -3.28
C PHE A 427 9.74 -2.89 -2.08
N ASP A 428 11.06 -2.94 -1.89
CA ASP A 428 11.68 -3.68 -0.78
C ASP A 428 11.41 -3.03 0.60
N GLN A 429 12.07 -3.54 1.65
CA GLN A 429 12.04 -2.97 3.01
C GLN A 429 13.12 -1.89 3.14
N TYR A 430 12.80 -0.82 3.87
CA TYR A 430 13.68 0.33 4.03
C TYR A 430 13.94 0.68 5.49
N ALA A 431 14.98 1.49 5.72
CA ALA A 431 15.30 2.00 7.03
C ALA A 431 14.26 3.03 7.49
N THR A 432 14.28 3.37 8.77
CA THR A 432 13.38 4.41 9.29
C THR A 432 13.64 5.77 8.65
N GLY A 433 12.57 6.46 8.25
CA GLY A 433 12.66 7.72 7.54
C GLY A 433 11.37 8.12 6.84
N ASP A 434 11.37 9.32 6.27
CA ASP A 434 10.30 9.80 5.39
C ASP A 434 10.69 9.53 3.93
N TYR A 435 9.74 9.03 3.17
CA TYR A 435 9.87 8.67 1.76
C TYR A 435 8.71 9.27 0.97
N SER A 436 8.89 9.37 -0.35
CA SER A 436 7.80 9.73 -1.27
C SER A 436 7.81 8.82 -2.48
N VAL A 437 6.63 8.41 -2.92
CA VAL A 437 6.44 7.72 -4.19
C VAL A 437 6.04 8.75 -5.23
N VAL A 438 6.78 8.84 -6.33
CA VAL A 438 6.50 9.71 -7.48
C VAL A 438 6.15 8.82 -8.67
N VAL A 439 5.06 9.15 -9.36
CA VAL A 439 4.60 8.46 -10.55
C VAL A 439 4.58 9.44 -11.69
N THR A 440 5.18 9.08 -12.83
CA THR A 440 5.18 9.88 -14.06
C THR A 440 4.57 9.06 -15.19
N ASP A 441 3.50 9.57 -15.83
CA ASP A 441 2.93 8.97 -17.05
C ASP A 441 3.87 9.20 -18.24
N THR A 442 4.37 8.12 -18.85
CA THR A 442 5.41 8.24 -19.87
C THR A 442 4.89 8.85 -21.16
N ALA A 443 3.59 8.82 -21.43
CA ALA A 443 3.04 9.39 -22.66
C ALA A 443 2.82 10.91 -22.55
N THR A 444 2.52 11.45 -21.36
CA THR A 444 2.14 12.86 -21.17
C THR A 444 3.12 13.67 -20.34
N GLY A 445 3.95 13.00 -19.53
CA GLY A 445 4.83 13.64 -18.53
C GLY A 445 4.09 14.12 -17.28
N VAL A 446 2.80 13.83 -17.12
CA VAL A 446 2.03 14.20 -15.92
C VAL A 446 2.55 13.40 -14.73
N GLU A 447 2.73 14.08 -13.59
CA GLU A 447 3.23 13.48 -12.36
C GLU A 447 2.20 13.49 -11.23
N ALA A 448 2.25 12.47 -10.38
CA ALA A 448 1.54 12.42 -9.10
C ALA A 448 2.48 11.89 -8.03
N SER A 449 2.34 12.35 -6.78
CA SER A 449 3.15 11.88 -5.68
C SER A 449 2.37 11.72 -4.39
N ASP A 450 2.87 10.82 -3.54
CA ASP A 450 2.38 10.62 -2.16
C ASP A 450 3.55 10.36 -1.22
N SER A 451 3.37 10.69 0.05
CA SER A 451 4.42 10.57 1.08
C SER A 451 4.09 9.46 2.06
N LEU A 452 5.10 8.71 2.49
CA LEU A 452 4.99 7.69 3.53
C LEU A 452 6.14 7.81 4.53
N THR A 453 5.94 7.30 5.74
CA THR A 453 6.97 7.19 6.77
C THR A 453 7.21 5.71 7.07
N VAL A 454 8.48 5.32 7.10
CA VAL A 454 8.93 4.03 7.62
C VAL A 454 9.32 4.19 9.07
N THR A 455 8.65 3.46 9.96
CA THR A 455 8.88 3.49 11.41
C THR A 455 9.61 2.25 11.91
N GLU A 456 10.29 2.33 13.05
CA GLU A 456 10.96 1.15 13.61
C GLU A 456 9.91 0.13 14.03
N ALA A 457 10.05 -1.12 13.62
CA ALA A 457 9.19 -2.19 14.12
C ALA A 457 9.30 -2.25 15.64
N ALA A 458 8.15 -2.41 16.32
CA ALA A 458 8.14 -2.52 17.77
C ALA A 458 8.99 -3.74 18.20
N VAL A 459 9.76 -3.61 19.28
CA VAL A 459 10.53 -4.74 19.80
C VAL A 459 9.56 -5.77 20.35
N GLY A 460 9.63 -6.99 19.84
CA GLY A 460 8.81 -8.10 20.32
C GLY A 460 8.90 -8.28 21.84
N ALA A 461 7.75 -8.35 22.50
CA ALA A 461 7.62 -8.57 23.94
C ALA A 461 6.63 -9.71 24.23
N VAL A 462 6.85 -10.41 25.36
CA VAL A 462 5.89 -11.37 25.91
C VAL A 462 5.60 -11.01 27.36
N GLU A 463 4.32 -10.99 27.72
CA GLU A 463 3.83 -10.71 29.07
C GLU A 463 2.86 -11.82 29.54
N PHE A 464 2.72 -12.01 30.85
CA PHE A 464 1.70 -12.90 31.39
C PHE A 464 0.33 -12.22 31.36
N ALA A 465 -0.70 -12.94 30.94
CA ALA A 465 -2.07 -12.42 31.02
C ALA A 465 -2.54 -12.24 32.49
N GLN A 466 -1.91 -12.97 33.43
CA GLN A 466 -2.29 -12.98 34.84
C GLN A 466 -1.08 -12.85 35.78
N GLY A 467 -1.26 -12.10 36.87
CA GLY A 467 -0.22 -11.92 37.89
C GLY A 467 0.03 -13.13 38.80
N SER A 468 -0.85 -14.14 38.75
CA SER A 468 -0.67 -15.43 39.44
C SER A 468 -1.63 -16.48 38.89
N TYR A 469 -1.16 -17.71 38.75
CA TYR A 469 -1.90 -18.90 38.35
C TYR A 469 -2.01 -19.86 39.54
N SER A 470 -3.03 -20.71 39.53
CA SER A 470 -3.24 -21.73 40.56
C SER A 470 -3.81 -23.00 39.94
N VAL A 471 -3.32 -24.15 40.37
CA VAL A 471 -3.79 -25.47 39.94
C VAL A 471 -3.72 -26.45 41.11
N ASP A 472 -4.53 -27.50 41.08
CA ASP A 472 -4.39 -28.62 42.02
C ASP A 472 -3.28 -29.58 41.58
N GLN A 473 -2.56 -30.13 42.56
CA GLN A 473 -1.50 -31.10 42.32
C GLN A 473 -2.05 -32.31 41.56
N GLY A 474 -1.46 -32.60 40.41
CA GLY A 474 -1.88 -33.69 39.53
C GLY A 474 -2.70 -33.22 38.31
N ASP A 475 -3.15 -31.97 38.28
CA ASP A 475 -3.86 -31.39 37.14
C ASP A 475 -2.93 -30.62 36.19
N ILE A 476 -3.50 -30.03 35.14
CA ILE A 476 -2.79 -29.26 34.12
C ILE A 476 -2.93 -27.77 34.42
N ALA A 477 -1.81 -27.07 34.60
CA ALA A 477 -1.82 -25.61 34.73
C ALA A 477 -1.86 -24.98 33.35
N GLU A 478 -2.88 -24.17 33.08
CA GLU A 478 -2.95 -23.32 31.89
C GLU A 478 -2.31 -21.95 32.20
N ILE A 479 -1.23 -21.63 31.48
CA ILE A 479 -0.43 -20.41 31.66
C ILE A 479 -0.53 -19.59 30.37
N ASP A 480 -1.41 -18.60 30.38
CA ASP A 480 -1.63 -17.71 29.23
C ASP A 480 -0.56 -16.62 29.14
N VAL A 481 0.07 -16.49 27.98
CA VAL A 481 1.01 -15.40 27.67
C VAL A 481 0.57 -14.62 26.44
N GLU A 482 0.76 -13.30 26.47
CA GLU A 482 0.42 -12.38 25.38
C GLU A 482 1.70 -11.91 24.67
N LEU A 483 1.72 -11.97 23.35
CA LEU A 483 2.82 -11.57 22.49
C LEU A 483 2.48 -10.26 21.77
N THR A 484 3.40 -9.29 21.80
CA THR A 484 3.22 -7.99 21.14
C THR A 484 4.47 -7.60 20.36
N GLY A 485 4.34 -6.62 19.46
CA GLY A 485 5.46 -6.09 18.68
C GLY A 485 6.11 -7.11 17.74
N GLY A 486 5.31 -7.97 17.09
CA GLY A 486 5.82 -8.97 16.15
C GLY A 486 6.53 -10.16 16.80
N ALA A 487 6.48 -10.30 18.13
CA ALA A 487 6.94 -11.51 18.80
C ALA A 487 6.10 -12.72 18.37
N SER A 488 6.75 -13.80 17.94
CA SER A 488 6.13 -15.08 17.60
C SER A 488 6.67 -16.26 18.41
N GLU A 489 7.62 -16.00 19.31
CA GLU A 489 8.24 -17.03 20.16
C GLU A 489 8.71 -16.46 21.49
N GLY A 490 8.82 -17.35 22.48
CA GLY A 490 9.39 -17.00 23.77
C GLY A 490 9.83 -18.20 24.60
N THR A 491 10.40 -17.89 25.76
CA THR A 491 10.77 -18.88 26.77
C THR A 491 10.07 -18.55 28.09
N LEU A 492 9.28 -19.50 28.59
CA LEU A 492 8.72 -19.52 29.94
C LEU A 492 9.64 -20.33 30.85
N VAL A 493 9.90 -19.83 32.06
CA VAL A 493 10.60 -20.57 33.11
C VAL A 493 9.68 -20.79 34.29
N ILE A 494 9.46 -22.05 34.66
CA ILE A 494 8.61 -22.48 35.78
C ILE A 494 9.50 -22.88 36.95
N GLY A 495 9.46 -22.08 38.02
CA GLY A 495 10.21 -22.33 39.23
C GLY A 495 11.71 -22.08 39.11
N ARG A 496 12.38 -22.08 40.26
CA ARG A 496 13.83 -21.96 40.37
C ARG A 496 14.36 -23.01 41.31
N GLU A 497 15.31 -23.82 40.85
CA GLU A 497 15.90 -24.90 41.64
C GLU A 497 16.44 -24.39 43.00
N ALA A 498 17.02 -23.20 43.03
CA ALA A 498 17.54 -22.58 44.26
C ALA A 498 16.46 -22.13 45.27
N GLN A 499 15.20 -21.99 44.86
CA GLN A 499 14.09 -21.50 45.68
C GLN A 499 13.05 -22.58 45.94
N SER A 500 12.45 -23.14 44.88
CA SER A 500 11.40 -24.15 44.94
C SER A 500 11.93 -25.58 44.85
N GLY A 501 13.22 -25.77 44.53
CA GLY A 501 13.78 -27.10 44.29
C GLY A 501 13.37 -27.72 42.97
N TYR A 502 12.71 -26.95 42.09
CA TYR A 502 12.27 -27.35 40.76
C TYR A 502 12.49 -26.22 39.77
N ASN A 503 12.85 -26.57 38.55
CA ASN A 503 12.97 -25.67 37.41
C ASN A 503 12.62 -26.44 36.13
N ALA A 504 11.79 -25.83 35.29
CA ALA A 504 11.58 -26.21 33.91
C ALA A 504 11.69 -24.97 33.01
N ASN A 505 12.46 -25.07 31.91
CA ASN A 505 12.47 -24.07 30.87
C ASN A 505 11.64 -24.58 29.69
N VAL A 506 10.72 -23.77 29.20
CA VAL A 506 9.75 -24.11 28.16
C VAL A 506 9.92 -23.12 27.03
N THR A 507 10.18 -23.62 25.82
CA THR A 507 10.13 -22.80 24.60
C THR A 507 8.73 -22.90 24.01
N PHE A 508 8.16 -21.80 23.54
CA PHE A 508 6.85 -21.78 22.88
C PHE A 508 6.85 -20.88 21.63
N TYR A 509 5.91 -21.17 20.73
CA TYR A 509 5.69 -20.47 19.47
C TYR A 509 4.20 -20.21 19.28
N ASP A 510 3.89 -18.96 18.91
CA ASP A 510 2.59 -18.55 18.38
C ASP A 510 2.58 -18.89 16.88
N ASN A 511 1.85 -19.93 16.51
CA ASN A 511 1.84 -20.45 15.14
C ASN A 511 0.72 -19.88 14.27
N ASP A 512 -0.39 -19.45 14.89
CA ASP A 512 -1.54 -18.88 14.18
C ASP A 512 -1.51 -17.34 14.12
N SER A 513 -0.51 -16.73 14.77
CA SER A 513 -0.25 -15.28 14.83
C SER A 513 -1.40 -14.51 15.45
N ASP A 514 -2.11 -15.10 16.41
CA ASP A 514 -3.19 -14.44 17.14
C ASP A 514 -2.68 -13.57 18.31
N GLY A 515 -1.38 -13.65 18.64
CA GLY A 515 -0.71 -12.89 19.69
C GLY A 515 -0.87 -13.49 21.09
N GLN A 516 -1.32 -14.74 21.23
CA GLN A 516 -1.57 -15.39 22.50
C GLN A 516 -1.02 -16.82 22.46
N VAL A 517 -0.52 -17.34 23.59
CA VAL A 517 -0.21 -18.77 23.73
C VAL A 517 -0.68 -19.24 25.09
N THR A 518 -1.54 -20.27 25.12
CA THR A 518 -1.93 -20.95 26.37
C THR A 518 -1.05 -22.18 26.57
N ILE A 519 -0.07 -22.06 27.48
CA ILE A 519 0.88 -23.14 27.79
C ILE A 519 0.25 -24.07 28.83
N GLN A 520 0.12 -25.35 28.49
CA GLN A 520 -0.46 -26.39 29.34
C GLN A 520 0.66 -27.20 30.03
N PHE A 521 0.87 -26.94 31.32
CA PHE A 521 1.88 -27.60 32.15
C PHE A 521 1.26 -28.70 33.02
N ASN A 522 1.51 -29.96 32.66
CA ASN A 522 0.99 -31.13 33.38
C ASN A 522 1.79 -31.36 34.68
N THR A 523 1.18 -31.04 35.82
CA THR A 523 1.85 -31.16 37.13
C THR A 523 1.98 -32.61 37.62
N TYR A 524 1.19 -33.53 37.06
CA TYR A 524 1.35 -34.97 37.26
C TYR A 524 2.64 -35.46 36.59
N LEU A 525 2.93 -35.05 35.35
CA LEU A 525 4.14 -35.47 34.61
C LEU A 525 5.39 -34.65 34.94
N ALA A 526 5.24 -33.52 35.65
CA ALA A 526 6.35 -32.65 36.00
C ALA A 526 7.53 -33.40 36.64
N GLY A 527 8.71 -33.23 36.05
CA GLY A 527 9.95 -33.84 36.54
C GLY A 527 10.23 -35.25 36.03
N ASP A 528 9.36 -35.79 35.19
CA ASP A 528 9.71 -36.84 34.24
C ASP A 528 10.42 -36.19 33.04
N THR A 529 11.69 -36.51 32.84
CA THR A 529 12.50 -35.93 31.76
C THR A 529 12.47 -36.76 30.48
N ASP A 530 11.85 -37.94 30.51
CA ASP A 530 11.71 -38.84 29.36
C ASP A 530 10.32 -38.73 28.70
N THR A 531 9.40 -37.98 29.29
CA THR A 531 8.04 -37.71 28.77
C THR A 531 7.79 -36.22 28.56
N GLU A 532 6.84 -35.91 27.67
CA GLU A 532 6.40 -34.55 27.43
C GLU A 532 5.40 -34.16 28.53
N PHE A 533 5.75 -33.13 29.32
CA PHE A 533 4.94 -32.64 30.44
C PHE A 533 4.45 -31.20 30.23
N VAL A 534 4.74 -30.61 29.07
CA VAL A 534 4.26 -29.28 28.65
C VAL A 534 3.83 -29.36 27.19
N THR A 535 2.67 -28.79 26.90
CA THR A 535 2.12 -28.59 25.55
C THR A 535 1.56 -27.17 25.43
N ALA A 536 1.04 -26.81 24.26
CA ALA A 536 0.22 -25.60 24.09
C ALA A 536 -1.19 -26.00 23.62
N ALA A 537 -2.19 -25.20 23.98
CA ALA A 537 -3.54 -25.37 23.46
C ALA A 537 -3.64 -24.90 22.00
N GLY A 538 -4.65 -25.39 21.27
CA GLY A 538 -4.93 -24.91 19.90
C GLY A 538 -3.87 -25.29 18.87
N ASP A 539 -3.54 -24.35 17.98
CA ASP A 539 -2.58 -24.51 16.89
C ASP A 539 -1.12 -24.15 17.29
N ASP A 540 -0.93 -23.66 18.50
CA ASP A 540 0.37 -23.28 19.06
C ASP A 540 1.23 -24.48 19.44
N THR A 541 2.50 -24.19 19.75
CA THR A 541 3.42 -25.22 20.25
C THR A 541 4.17 -24.73 21.47
N ALA A 542 4.31 -25.60 22.46
CA ALA A 542 5.22 -25.43 23.57
C ALA A 542 5.89 -26.76 23.90
N TYR A 543 7.17 -26.73 24.26
CA TYR A 543 7.90 -27.92 24.68
C TYR A 543 8.93 -27.58 25.76
N ALA A 544 9.16 -28.56 26.62
CA ALA A 544 10.15 -28.46 27.68
C ALA A 544 11.58 -28.66 27.12
N GLN A 545 12.50 -27.76 27.45
CA GLN A 545 13.90 -27.83 27.04
C GLN A 545 14.66 -28.94 27.79
N ASN A 546 15.86 -29.27 27.34
CA ASN A 546 16.72 -30.21 28.06
C ASN A 546 17.26 -29.61 29.36
N GLY A 547 17.42 -30.46 30.39
CA GLY A 547 18.06 -30.06 31.66
C GLY A 547 17.12 -29.56 32.74
N ASN A 548 15.81 -29.82 32.60
CA ASN A 548 14.82 -29.57 33.65
C ASN A 548 15.07 -30.46 34.88
N THR A 549 14.51 -30.04 36.02
CA THR A 549 14.65 -30.77 37.28
C THR A 549 13.93 -32.11 37.21
N SER A 550 14.65 -33.21 37.46
CA SER A 550 14.02 -34.53 37.58
C SER A 550 13.49 -34.78 38.99
N LEU A 551 12.24 -35.24 39.09
CA LEU A 551 11.58 -35.62 40.34
C LEU A 551 11.58 -37.15 40.45
N ASN A 552 12.72 -37.69 40.89
CA ASN A 552 12.94 -39.13 41.01
C ASN A 552 12.66 -39.92 39.71
N GLY A 553 13.03 -39.36 38.56
CA GLY A 553 12.76 -39.97 37.25
C GLY A 553 11.29 -39.96 36.85
N GLY A 554 10.50 -39.01 37.37
CA GLY A 554 9.07 -38.91 37.10
C GLY A 554 8.20 -39.68 38.09
N GLU A 555 8.78 -40.33 39.10
CA GLU A 555 8.02 -41.10 40.11
C GLU A 555 7.38 -40.20 41.17
N ASP A 556 7.95 -39.02 41.43
CA ASP A 556 7.44 -38.08 42.45
C ASP A 556 6.57 -36.99 41.78
N LEU A 557 5.49 -36.55 42.45
CA LEU A 557 4.69 -35.41 42.01
C LEU A 557 5.41 -34.08 42.26
N LEU A 558 5.06 -33.06 41.46
CA LEU A 558 5.40 -31.68 41.76
C LEU A 558 4.82 -31.28 43.13
N ALA A 559 5.64 -30.74 44.02
CA ALA A 559 5.23 -30.47 45.39
C ALA A 559 4.19 -29.34 45.50
N GLN A 560 3.30 -29.44 46.48
CA GLN A 560 2.36 -28.37 46.84
C GLN A 560 3.13 -27.15 47.39
N SER A 561 3.33 -26.13 46.55
CA SER A 561 4.10 -24.92 46.85
C SER A 561 3.77 -23.81 45.85
N GLY A 562 4.29 -22.60 46.09
CA GLY A 562 4.41 -21.56 45.08
C GLY A 562 5.68 -21.71 44.25
N TYR A 563 5.59 -21.40 42.96
CA TYR A 563 6.68 -21.42 41.98
C TYR A 563 6.75 -20.05 41.29
N ASP A 564 7.94 -19.45 41.23
CA ASP A 564 8.15 -18.21 40.47
C ASP A 564 8.07 -18.50 38.97
N LEU A 565 7.34 -17.69 38.22
CA LEU A 565 7.31 -17.74 36.76
C LEU A 565 8.04 -16.53 36.18
N ALA A 566 8.75 -16.73 35.07
CA ALA A 566 9.30 -15.65 34.28
C ALA A 566 9.18 -15.97 32.78
N VAL A 567 8.80 -14.98 31.97
CA VAL A 567 8.68 -15.13 30.52
C VAL A 567 9.44 -14.03 29.80
N ARG A 568 10.00 -14.36 28.64
CA ARG A 568 10.66 -13.39 27.75
C ARG A 568 10.60 -13.86 26.30
N THR A 569 10.61 -12.91 25.37
CA THR A 569 10.86 -13.20 23.95
C THR A 569 12.20 -13.89 23.72
N GLY A 570 12.20 -14.77 22.71
CA GLY A 570 13.33 -15.59 22.27
C GLY A 570 13.23 -17.05 22.71
N ALA A 571 13.53 -17.95 21.78
CA ALA A 571 13.58 -19.38 22.02
C ALA A 571 14.85 -19.85 22.75
N ASP A 572 14.74 -21.01 23.40
CA ASP A 572 15.87 -21.78 23.96
C ASP A 572 16.73 -21.02 24.99
N LEU A 573 16.13 -20.08 25.71
CA LEU A 573 16.80 -19.32 26.76
C LEU A 573 16.89 -20.15 28.04
N ASN A 574 18.00 -20.02 28.77
CA ASN A 574 18.12 -20.66 30.08
C ASN A 574 17.55 -19.79 31.21
N THR A 575 17.32 -20.40 32.37
CA THR A 575 16.81 -19.75 33.58
C THR A 575 17.48 -18.43 33.93
N THR A 576 18.81 -18.33 33.80
CA THR A 576 19.55 -17.10 34.15
C THR A 576 19.28 -16.00 33.14
N GLU A 577 19.24 -16.35 31.85
CA GLU A 577 18.96 -15.41 30.77
C GLU A 577 17.57 -14.80 30.89
N VAL A 578 16.58 -15.58 31.31
CA VAL A 578 15.22 -15.10 31.55
C VAL A 578 15.14 -14.31 32.87
N PHE A 579 15.51 -14.88 34.02
CA PHE A 579 15.31 -14.19 35.31
C PHE A 579 16.21 -12.96 35.57
N GLU A 580 17.37 -12.85 34.93
CA GLU A 580 18.28 -11.70 35.12
C GLU A 580 18.09 -10.59 34.08
N SER A 581 17.16 -10.76 33.13
CA SER A 581 16.87 -9.75 32.12
C SER A 581 15.91 -8.69 32.63
N SER A 582 16.14 -7.44 32.20
CA SER A 582 15.20 -6.35 32.42
C SER A 582 14.01 -6.36 31.46
N ALA A 583 14.02 -7.23 30.45
CA ALA A 583 12.95 -7.38 29.45
C ALA A 583 11.99 -8.54 29.76
N SER A 584 12.19 -9.24 30.87
CA SER A 584 11.32 -10.35 31.26
C SER A 584 10.14 -9.84 32.09
N ASP A 585 9.01 -10.49 31.91
CA ASP A 585 7.85 -10.35 32.78
C ASP A 585 7.80 -11.49 33.81
N PHE A 586 7.10 -11.28 34.93
CA PHE A 586 7.10 -12.17 36.09
C PHE A 586 5.69 -12.47 36.60
N SER A 587 5.44 -13.73 36.92
CA SER A 587 4.20 -14.20 37.55
C SER A 587 4.51 -15.29 38.59
N SER A 588 3.49 -15.98 39.09
CA SER A 588 3.63 -17.08 40.04
C SER A 588 2.63 -18.19 39.78
N LEU A 589 3.00 -19.44 40.10
CA LEU A 589 2.12 -20.61 40.03
C LEU A 589 1.99 -21.24 41.42
N GLY A 590 0.76 -21.31 41.94
CA GLY A 590 0.44 -22.03 43.17
C GLY A 590 -0.06 -23.44 42.89
N ILE A 591 0.55 -24.43 43.56
CA ILE A 591 0.10 -25.83 43.51
C ILE A 591 -0.63 -26.16 44.82
N ASN A 592 -1.92 -26.44 44.70
CA ASN A 592 -2.83 -26.82 45.78
C ASN A 592 -2.94 -28.36 45.91
N ALA A 593 -3.68 -28.84 46.90
CA ALA A 593 -3.91 -30.28 47.07
C ALA A 593 -5.12 -30.74 46.26
N GLY A 594 -4.97 -31.80 45.46
CA GLY A 594 -6.11 -32.46 44.80
C GLY A 594 -7.10 -33.06 45.80
N SER A 595 -8.35 -33.23 45.38
CA SER A 595 -9.40 -33.78 46.24
C SER A 595 -10.51 -34.50 45.46
N VAL A 596 -11.22 -35.41 46.12
CA VAL A 596 -12.48 -35.98 45.60
C VAL A 596 -13.64 -35.22 46.26
N GLU A 597 -14.35 -34.42 45.47
CA GLU A 597 -15.37 -33.49 45.96
C GLU A 597 -16.76 -34.12 46.06
N GLY A 598 -17.12 -35.01 45.13
CA GLY A 598 -18.47 -35.59 45.11
C GLY A 598 -18.68 -36.69 44.07
N PHE A 599 -19.77 -37.43 44.28
CA PHE A 599 -20.27 -38.45 43.36
C PHE A 599 -21.79 -38.32 43.23
N GLN A 600 -22.27 -38.11 42.01
CA GLN A 600 -23.69 -37.91 41.71
C GLN A 600 -24.16 -38.89 40.65
N LEU A 601 -25.44 -39.25 40.73
CA LEU A 601 -26.10 -40.16 39.82
C LEU A 601 -27.21 -39.42 39.08
N TRP A 602 -27.29 -39.65 37.79
CA TRP A 602 -28.26 -39.05 36.90
C TRP A 602 -28.89 -40.12 36.00
N THR A 603 -30.05 -39.80 35.45
CA THR A 603 -30.69 -40.61 34.40
C THR A 603 -30.88 -39.79 33.13
N ALA A 604 -30.81 -40.48 31.98
CA ALA A 604 -31.11 -39.93 30.67
C ALA A 604 -32.08 -40.85 29.90
N PRO A 605 -32.95 -40.30 29.03
CA PRO A 605 -33.88 -41.10 28.23
C PRO A 605 -33.19 -42.19 27.40
N ARG A 606 -33.79 -43.39 27.34
CA ARG A 606 -33.33 -44.48 26.45
C ARG A 606 -33.16 -44.09 24.98
N SER A 607 -33.88 -43.07 24.53
CA SER A 607 -33.82 -42.58 23.14
C SER A 607 -32.57 -41.77 22.83
N ALA A 608 -31.79 -41.38 23.85
CA ALA A 608 -30.51 -40.74 23.64
C ALA A 608 -29.57 -41.71 22.90
N ALA A 609 -29.04 -41.28 21.77
CA ALA A 609 -28.01 -42.03 21.07
C ALA A 609 -26.74 -42.05 21.92
N PRO A 610 -25.91 -43.10 21.86
CA PRO A 610 -24.71 -43.20 22.68
C PRO A 610 -23.79 -41.96 22.60
N ALA A 611 -23.53 -41.47 21.38
CA ALA A 611 -22.69 -40.29 21.17
C ALA A 611 -23.25 -38.99 21.77
N ASP A 612 -24.57 -38.93 21.98
CA ASP A 612 -25.29 -37.71 22.39
C ASP A 612 -25.83 -37.83 23.84
N VAL A 613 -25.43 -38.86 24.59
CA VAL A 613 -26.01 -39.14 25.93
C VAL A 613 -25.75 -38.00 26.91
N PHE A 614 -24.60 -37.34 26.83
CA PHE A 614 -24.24 -36.21 27.69
C PHE A 614 -24.92 -34.91 27.27
N ASP A 615 -25.41 -34.82 26.02
CA ASP A 615 -26.21 -33.68 25.51
C ASP A 615 -27.71 -33.85 25.76
N ALA A 616 -28.14 -35.04 26.23
CA ALA A 616 -29.53 -35.34 26.54
C ALA A 616 -30.00 -34.62 27.82
N THR A 617 -31.30 -34.70 28.10
CA THR A 617 -31.84 -34.23 29.39
C THR A 617 -31.37 -35.15 30.51
N LEU A 618 -30.35 -34.73 31.25
CA LEU A 618 -29.86 -35.39 32.45
C LEU A 618 -30.66 -34.91 33.67
N THR A 619 -31.21 -35.83 34.46
CA THR A 619 -31.87 -35.51 35.73
C THR A 619 -31.25 -36.31 36.87
N GLN A 620 -30.93 -35.64 37.97
CA GLN A 620 -30.35 -36.30 39.14
C GLN A 620 -31.37 -37.28 39.71
N ASP A 621 -31.04 -38.57 39.69
CA ASP A 621 -31.95 -39.63 40.12
C ASP A 621 -31.15 -40.87 40.53
N THR A 622 -31.66 -41.58 41.53
CA THR A 622 -31.14 -42.88 41.98
C THR A 622 -32.11 -44.02 41.66
N THR A 623 -33.29 -43.71 41.11
CA THR A 623 -34.25 -44.69 40.58
C THR A 623 -34.23 -44.62 39.06
N ILE A 624 -33.66 -45.63 38.42
CA ILE A 624 -33.43 -45.65 36.98
C ILE A 624 -34.41 -46.64 36.37
N ALA A 625 -35.23 -46.20 35.42
CA ALA A 625 -36.09 -47.15 34.72
C ALA A 625 -35.25 -48.10 33.86
N SER A 626 -35.71 -49.33 33.67
CA SER A 626 -35.12 -50.22 32.68
C SER A 626 -35.01 -49.54 31.32
N ASP A 627 -33.95 -49.88 30.59
CA ASP A 627 -33.56 -49.37 29.28
C ASP A 627 -33.09 -47.90 29.22
N ASP A 628 -33.31 -47.10 30.27
CA ASP A 628 -32.76 -45.74 30.35
C ASP A 628 -31.25 -45.77 30.65
N TRP A 629 -30.58 -44.63 30.45
CA TRP A 629 -29.18 -44.48 30.82
C TRP A 629 -29.07 -44.10 32.29
N VAL A 630 -28.05 -44.66 32.97
CA VAL A 630 -27.55 -44.13 34.24
C VAL A 630 -26.22 -43.44 33.99
N VAL A 631 -26.07 -42.20 34.45
CA VAL A 631 -24.84 -41.42 34.31
C VAL A 631 -24.25 -41.18 35.70
N HIS A 632 -23.00 -41.62 35.86
CA HIS A 632 -22.22 -41.42 37.07
C HIS A 632 -21.34 -40.20 36.86
N GLN A 633 -21.44 -39.19 37.71
CA GLN A 633 -20.60 -38.00 37.70
C GLN A 633 -19.68 -38.04 38.92
N LEU A 634 -18.37 -38.08 38.67
CA LEU A 634 -17.33 -37.84 39.67
C LEU A 634 -16.88 -36.37 39.56
N SER A 635 -16.87 -35.64 40.67
CA SER A 635 -16.19 -34.35 40.78
C SER A 635 -14.91 -34.55 41.58
N ALA A 636 -13.76 -34.40 40.95
CA ALA A 636 -12.46 -34.61 41.57
C ALA A 636 -11.38 -33.77 40.88
N THR A 637 -10.49 -33.19 41.69
CA THR A 637 -9.30 -32.47 41.22
C THR A 637 -8.05 -33.31 41.47
N GLY A 638 -6.98 -33.01 40.75
CA GLY A 638 -5.68 -33.68 40.81
C GLY A 638 -5.58 -34.98 40.00
N ILE A 639 -6.55 -35.30 39.14
CA ILE A 639 -6.52 -36.51 38.29
C ILE A 639 -6.48 -36.19 36.79
N GLU A 640 -6.60 -34.93 36.40
CA GLU A 640 -6.62 -34.54 34.99
C GLU A 640 -5.30 -34.89 34.30
N GLY A 641 -4.17 -34.59 34.95
CA GLY A 641 -2.85 -34.89 34.41
C GLY A 641 -2.60 -36.39 34.24
N LEU A 642 -3.20 -37.23 35.09
CA LEU A 642 -3.21 -38.70 34.92
C LEU A 642 -4.05 -39.12 33.72
N VAL A 643 -5.22 -38.48 33.53
CA VAL A 643 -6.10 -38.77 32.39
C VAL A 643 -5.43 -38.40 31.08
N ALA A 644 -4.81 -37.22 31.01
CA ALA A 644 -4.04 -36.77 29.85
C ALA A 644 -2.81 -37.66 29.59
N ALA A 645 -2.11 -38.09 30.64
CA ALA A 645 -0.95 -39.00 30.51
C ALA A 645 -1.34 -40.39 29.95
N ASN A 646 -2.59 -40.79 30.09
CA ASN A 646 -3.14 -42.02 29.51
C ASN A 646 -3.98 -41.74 28.24
N ASP A 647 -3.78 -40.61 27.56
CA ASP A 647 -4.52 -40.13 26.38
C ASP A 647 -5.98 -39.72 26.63
N ASN A 648 -6.76 -40.49 27.41
CA ASN A 648 -8.15 -40.21 27.71
C ASN A 648 -8.69 -41.03 28.90
N LEU A 649 -9.91 -40.69 29.35
CA LEU A 649 -10.56 -41.35 30.49
C LEU A 649 -10.73 -42.87 30.28
N SER A 650 -11.00 -43.33 29.05
CA SER A 650 -11.18 -44.76 28.76
C SER A 650 -9.91 -45.56 28.98
N ALA A 651 -8.76 -45.02 28.59
CA ALA A 651 -7.46 -45.68 28.77
C ALA A 651 -6.94 -45.56 30.21
N THR A 652 -7.41 -44.54 30.94
CA THR A 652 -7.13 -44.36 32.37
C THR A 652 -7.83 -45.40 33.25
N ILE A 653 -9.01 -45.88 32.83
CA ILE A 653 -9.73 -46.94 33.56
C ILE A 653 -8.92 -48.25 33.53
N GLY A 654 -8.56 -48.74 34.71
CA GLY A 654 -7.67 -49.88 34.92
C GLY A 654 -6.18 -49.50 35.05
N SER A 655 -5.84 -48.22 34.91
CA SER A 655 -4.47 -47.67 34.94
C SER A 655 -4.39 -46.46 35.88
N GLY A 656 -4.69 -46.68 37.17
CA GLY A 656 -4.67 -45.65 38.23
C GLY A 656 -6.04 -45.08 38.60
N LEU A 657 -7.05 -45.31 37.75
CA LEU A 657 -8.47 -45.08 38.05
C LEU A 657 -9.25 -46.37 37.80
N ASN A 658 -10.13 -46.76 38.70
CA ASN A 658 -10.94 -47.96 38.58
C ASN A 658 -12.42 -47.66 38.84
N VAL A 659 -13.29 -48.15 37.95
CA VAL A 659 -14.74 -48.00 38.05
C VAL A 659 -15.37 -49.37 38.17
N THR A 660 -16.16 -49.59 39.22
CA THR A 660 -16.90 -50.84 39.44
C THR A 660 -18.37 -50.52 39.61
N VAL A 661 -19.25 -51.15 38.83
CA VAL A 661 -20.71 -51.11 39.05
C VAL A 661 -21.16 -52.54 39.35
N GLU A 662 -21.46 -52.82 40.61
CA GLU A 662 -21.76 -54.17 41.09
C GLU A 662 -23.19 -54.28 41.64
N GLN A 663 -23.91 -55.33 41.27
CA GLN A 663 -25.22 -55.65 41.81
C GLN A 663 -25.11 -55.92 43.31
N THR A 664 -26.00 -55.32 44.10
CA THR A 664 -26.03 -55.51 45.55
C THR A 664 -26.36 -56.95 45.92
N GLU A 665 -25.84 -57.41 47.07
CA GLU A 665 -26.15 -58.74 47.59
C GLU A 665 -27.65 -58.93 47.85
N GLU A 666 -28.36 -57.87 48.25
CA GLU A 666 -29.79 -57.90 48.57
C GLU A 666 -30.66 -58.26 47.36
N THR A 667 -30.31 -57.73 46.19
CA THR A 667 -31.07 -57.97 44.95
C THR A 667 -30.51 -59.14 44.12
N THR A 668 -29.41 -59.74 44.57
CA THR A 668 -28.83 -60.92 43.94
C THR A 668 -29.65 -62.17 44.25
N ARG A 669 -30.15 -62.82 43.21
CA ARG A 669 -30.94 -64.05 43.34
C ARG A 669 -30.11 -65.19 43.93
N ALA A 670 -30.71 -65.97 44.84
CA ALA A 670 -30.06 -67.11 45.46
C ALA A 670 -29.40 -68.07 44.43
N ASN A 671 -28.18 -68.52 44.73
CA ASN A 671 -27.33 -69.37 43.88
C ASN A 671 -26.83 -68.71 42.58
N ARG A 672 -26.79 -67.37 42.52
CA ARG A 672 -26.08 -66.60 41.49
C ARG A 672 -24.96 -65.79 42.14
N ASN A 673 -23.92 -65.48 41.37
CA ASN A 673 -22.98 -64.41 41.73
C ASN A 673 -23.61 -63.06 41.37
N THR A 674 -23.16 -61.98 42.02
CA THR A 674 -23.47 -60.59 41.65
C THR A 674 -23.10 -60.32 40.18
N LYS A 675 -23.82 -59.42 39.54
CA LYS A 675 -23.43 -58.83 38.25
C LYS A 675 -22.38 -57.76 38.51
N VAL A 676 -21.31 -57.73 37.72
CA VAL A 676 -20.30 -56.66 37.75
C VAL A 676 -20.16 -56.12 36.34
N LEU A 677 -20.29 -54.80 36.15
CA LEU A 677 -20.18 -54.18 34.84
C LEU A 677 -18.83 -54.48 34.21
N ASN A 678 -18.84 -54.93 32.97
CA ASN A 678 -17.67 -55.11 32.15
C ASN A 678 -17.63 -54.00 31.10
N ILE A 679 -16.87 -52.95 31.41
CA ILE A 679 -16.77 -51.74 30.57
C ILE A 679 -16.23 -52.10 29.18
N SER A 680 -15.19 -52.93 29.10
CA SER A 680 -14.52 -53.26 27.83
C SER A 680 -15.36 -54.12 26.88
N GLU A 681 -16.24 -54.98 27.41
CA GLU A 681 -17.17 -55.79 26.60
C GLU A 681 -18.49 -55.06 26.28
N SER A 682 -18.77 -53.91 26.92
CA SER A 682 -20.03 -53.18 26.73
C SER A 682 -20.11 -52.34 25.45
N GLY A 683 -18.97 -52.04 24.81
CA GLY A 683 -18.95 -51.23 23.58
C GLY A 683 -19.69 -49.89 23.76
N ASP A 684 -20.55 -49.54 22.80
CA ASP A 684 -21.30 -48.27 22.82
C ASP A 684 -22.31 -48.15 23.98
N ALA A 685 -22.60 -49.23 24.70
CA ALA A 685 -23.47 -49.19 25.87
C ALA A 685 -22.81 -48.52 27.09
N VAL A 686 -21.51 -48.21 27.02
CA VAL A 686 -20.82 -47.36 28.00
C VAL A 686 -20.18 -46.18 27.28
N GLN A 687 -20.43 -44.97 27.77
CA GLN A 687 -19.85 -43.74 27.25
C GLN A 687 -19.09 -43.03 28.37
N LEU A 688 -17.95 -42.45 28.02
CA LEU A 688 -17.01 -41.83 28.96
C LEU A 688 -16.71 -40.41 28.50
N LEU A 689 -16.76 -39.45 29.41
CA LEU A 689 -16.44 -38.05 29.15
C LEU A 689 -15.60 -37.52 30.30
N ALA A 690 -14.44 -36.95 29.98
CA ALA A 690 -13.70 -36.10 30.90
C ALA A 690 -14.02 -34.65 30.53
N ASP A 691 -14.51 -33.90 31.50
CA ASP A 691 -14.77 -32.47 31.44
C ASP A 691 -13.73 -31.80 32.35
N SER A 692 -12.55 -31.60 31.78
CA SER A 692 -11.38 -31.02 32.44
C SER A 692 -11.67 -29.66 33.05
N ASP A 693 -12.34 -28.78 32.30
CA ASP A 693 -12.66 -27.41 32.70
C ASP A 693 -13.48 -27.33 34.00
N ASN A 694 -14.31 -28.36 34.26
CA ASN A 694 -15.14 -28.46 35.45
C ASN A 694 -14.67 -29.55 36.43
N SER A 695 -13.46 -30.09 36.24
CA SER A 695 -12.88 -31.19 37.03
C SER A 695 -13.88 -32.33 37.28
N SER A 696 -14.63 -32.69 36.22
CA SER A 696 -15.76 -33.60 36.28
C SER A 696 -15.60 -34.73 35.29
N TYR A 697 -15.90 -35.96 35.72
CA TYR A 697 -15.72 -37.17 34.92
C TYR A 697 -17.01 -37.97 34.91
N TYR A 698 -17.49 -38.31 33.72
CA TYR A 698 -18.79 -38.92 33.52
C TYR A 698 -18.67 -40.32 32.93
N ILE A 699 -19.40 -41.28 33.51
CA ILE A 699 -19.56 -42.64 33.01
C ILE A 699 -21.06 -42.90 32.81
N ALA A 700 -21.51 -42.89 31.56
CA ALA A 700 -22.87 -43.25 31.20
C ALA A 700 -22.96 -44.74 30.86
N VAL A 701 -23.95 -45.43 31.41
CA VAL A 701 -24.19 -46.87 31.20
C VAL A 701 -25.63 -47.06 30.75
N ASN A 702 -25.80 -47.64 29.56
CA ASN A 702 -27.10 -48.03 29.04
C ASN A 702 -27.57 -49.31 29.75
N THR A 703 -28.72 -49.23 30.43
CA THR A 703 -29.17 -50.33 31.28
C THR A 703 -29.74 -51.53 30.50
N GLU A 704 -30.11 -51.38 29.22
CA GLU A 704 -30.55 -52.47 28.34
C GLU A 704 -29.35 -53.26 27.79
N ASP A 705 -28.34 -52.54 27.30
CA ASP A 705 -27.29 -53.11 26.45
C ASP A 705 -25.95 -53.38 27.14
N ALA A 706 -25.70 -52.78 28.32
CA ALA A 706 -24.43 -52.96 29.02
C ALA A 706 -24.18 -54.43 29.41
N MET A 707 -22.91 -54.84 29.36
CA MET A 707 -22.49 -56.21 29.58
C MET A 707 -21.99 -56.41 31.00
N PHE A 708 -22.52 -57.42 31.70
CA PHE A 708 -22.16 -57.71 33.09
C PHE A 708 -21.59 -59.11 33.28
N ASP A 709 -20.49 -59.22 34.00
CA ASP A 709 -19.87 -60.47 34.40
C ASP A 709 -20.50 -61.06 35.66
N ARG A 710 -20.49 -62.40 35.75
CA ARG A 710 -20.84 -63.17 36.96
C ARG A 710 -19.72 -64.11 37.41
N GLY A 711 -18.48 -63.63 37.42
CA GLY A 711 -17.30 -64.30 37.99
C GLY A 711 -16.77 -65.53 37.23
N SER A 712 -17.46 -66.69 37.26
CA SER A 712 -16.80 -68.00 36.98
C SER A 712 -17.46 -68.88 35.89
N GLN A 713 -18.43 -68.38 35.11
CA GLN A 713 -19.09 -69.20 34.07
C GLN A 713 -19.06 -68.62 32.65
N ASN A 714 -18.31 -67.54 32.37
CA ASN A 714 -18.44 -66.77 31.12
C ASN A 714 -19.92 -66.47 30.79
N ALA A 715 -20.75 -66.39 31.82
CA ALA A 715 -22.15 -66.03 31.69
C ALA A 715 -22.18 -64.51 31.77
N VAL A 716 -21.84 -63.88 30.65
CA VAL A 716 -22.09 -62.46 30.45
C VAL A 716 -23.61 -62.30 30.37
N ASP A 717 -24.13 -61.44 31.22
CA ASP A 717 -25.55 -61.08 31.28
C ASP A 717 -25.67 -59.71 30.62
N GLN A 718 -26.44 -59.61 29.54
CA GLN A 718 -26.74 -58.32 28.91
C GLN A 718 -27.83 -57.63 29.72
N GLY A 719 -27.61 -56.35 30.02
CA GLY A 719 -28.53 -55.46 30.68
C GLY A 719 -28.80 -55.76 32.15
N VAL A 720 -29.67 -54.93 32.71
CA VAL A 720 -30.19 -55.03 34.08
C VAL A 720 -31.60 -55.63 34.11
N ARG A 721 -32.19 -55.79 35.29
CA ARG A 721 -33.59 -56.22 35.45
C ARG A 721 -34.28 -55.40 36.52
N ASP A 722 -35.59 -55.23 36.37
CA ASP A 722 -36.42 -54.53 37.35
C ASP A 722 -36.28 -55.15 38.76
N GLY A 723 -36.16 -54.28 39.76
CA GLY A 723 -35.92 -54.63 41.16
C GLY A 723 -34.48 -55.05 41.48
N GLU A 724 -33.55 -54.99 40.53
CA GLU A 724 -32.11 -55.06 40.81
C GLU A 724 -31.61 -53.70 41.34
N ALA A 725 -30.63 -53.71 42.23
CA ALA A 725 -29.95 -52.51 42.73
C ALA A 725 -28.45 -52.69 42.58
N TYR A 726 -27.75 -51.60 42.33
CA TYR A 726 -26.32 -51.57 42.02
C TYR A 726 -25.60 -50.53 42.86
N GLU A 727 -24.36 -50.83 43.24
CA GLU A 727 -23.42 -49.90 43.84
C GLU A 727 -22.32 -49.60 42.81
N ALA A 728 -22.21 -48.32 42.45
CA ALA A 728 -21.14 -47.80 41.63
C ALA A 728 -20.05 -47.25 42.54
N THR A 729 -18.82 -47.73 42.38
CA THR A 729 -17.64 -47.28 43.11
C THR A 729 -16.59 -46.81 42.12
N VAL A 730 -16.09 -45.60 42.32
CA VAL A 730 -14.90 -45.08 41.65
C VAL A 730 -13.75 -45.08 42.63
N THR A 731 -12.62 -45.63 42.24
CA THR A 731 -11.40 -45.75 43.05
C THR A 731 -10.23 -45.17 42.30
N ILE A 732 -9.54 -44.21 42.91
CA ILE A 732 -8.24 -43.71 42.46
C ILE A 732 -7.19 -44.53 43.21
N ASP A 733 -6.44 -45.35 42.48
CA ASP A 733 -5.41 -46.24 43.01
C ASP A 733 -4.03 -46.03 42.37
N ASP A 734 -3.86 -44.92 41.67
CA ASP A 734 -2.55 -44.45 41.22
C ASP A 734 -1.64 -44.15 42.43
N GLU A 735 -0.60 -44.97 42.62
CA GLU A 735 0.33 -44.87 43.75
C GLU A 735 1.02 -43.50 43.82
N LYS A 736 1.17 -42.80 42.70
CA LYS A 736 1.81 -41.48 42.65
C LYS A 736 0.88 -40.39 43.17
N LEU A 737 -0.43 -40.47 42.88
CA LEU A 737 -1.44 -39.55 43.39
C LEU A 737 -1.82 -39.81 44.86
N VAL A 738 -2.01 -41.07 45.25
CA VAL A 738 -2.65 -41.42 46.55
C VAL A 738 -1.75 -42.20 47.50
N GLY A 739 -0.56 -42.63 47.05
CA GLY A 739 0.33 -43.49 47.82
C GLY A 739 -0.21 -44.92 47.96
N ASP A 740 0.10 -45.57 49.09
CA ASP A 740 -0.31 -46.96 49.38
C ASP A 740 -1.82 -47.14 49.68
N ASP A 741 -2.55 -46.04 49.91
CA ASP A 741 -3.94 -46.04 50.37
C ASP A 741 -4.88 -45.48 49.29
N PRO A 742 -5.57 -46.33 48.50
CA PRO A 742 -6.45 -45.87 47.42
C PRO A 742 -7.65 -45.08 47.96
N MET A 743 -8.08 -44.09 47.19
CA MET A 743 -9.24 -43.27 47.51
C MET A 743 -10.47 -43.75 46.74
N SER A 744 -11.55 -44.09 47.44
CA SER A 744 -12.79 -44.56 46.81
C SER A 744 -14.00 -43.71 47.21
N ILE A 745 -14.91 -43.49 46.26
CA ILE A 745 -16.24 -42.91 46.48
C ILE A 745 -17.29 -43.78 45.80
N ASN A 746 -18.49 -43.87 46.36
CA ASN A 746 -19.55 -44.70 45.82
C ASN A 746 -20.93 -44.04 45.86
N GLY A 747 -21.84 -44.61 45.07
CA GLY A 747 -23.26 -44.27 45.06
C GLY A 747 -24.09 -45.50 44.65
N THR A 748 -25.34 -45.55 45.12
CA THR A 748 -26.24 -46.68 44.84
C THR A 748 -27.45 -46.23 44.04
N PHE A 749 -27.90 -47.08 43.13
CA PHE A 749 -29.13 -46.88 42.36
C PHE A 749 -29.96 -48.15 42.25
N GLU A 750 -31.26 -47.98 42.05
CA GLU A 750 -32.24 -49.05 41.89
C GLU A 750 -32.81 -49.04 40.47
N ILE A 751 -33.01 -50.22 39.90
CA ILE A 751 -33.68 -50.39 38.61
C ILE A 751 -35.17 -50.60 38.84
N VAL A 752 -36.00 -49.75 38.22
CA VAL A 752 -37.46 -49.85 38.26
C VAL A 752 -38.05 -50.22 36.90
N GLU A 753 -39.23 -50.82 36.92
CA GLU A 753 -39.96 -51.11 35.68
C GLU A 753 -40.38 -49.80 35.00
N ARG A 754 -40.30 -49.74 33.67
CA ARG A 754 -40.86 -48.65 32.87
C ARG A 754 -42.39 -48.68 32.98
N THR A 755 -42.99 -47.63 33.53
CA THR A 755 -44.44 -47.55 33.73
C THR A 755 -45.02 -46.24 33.19
N TYR A 756 -46.25 -46.31 32.69
CA TYR A 756 -47.01 -45.13 32.26
C TYR A 756 -48.47 -45.27 32.71
N SER A 757 -48.99 -44.25 33.40
CA SER A 757 -50.36 -44.25 33.90
C SER A 757 -51.03 -42.89 33.74
N LEU A 758 -52.35 -42.89 33.50
CA LEU A 758 -53.15 -41.67 33.47
C LEU A 758 -53.71 -41.38 34.86
N ASP A 759 -53.78 -40.10 35.24
CA ASP A 759 -54.28 -39.69 36.56
C ASP A 759 -55.79 -39.97 36.73
N SER A 760 -56.53 -40.09 35.62
CA SER A 760 -57.95 -40.43 35.61
C SER A 760 -58.31 -41.38 34.48
N THR A 761 -59.15 -42.37 34.77
CA THR A 761 -59.77 -43.27 33.79
C THR A 761 -61.22 -43.57 34.19
N PRO A 762 -62.24 -43.35 33.33
CA PRO A 762 -62.14 -42.77 31.99
C PRO A 762 -61.77 -41.28 32.01
N VAL A 763 -61.11 -40.81 30.96
CA VAL A 763 -60.72 -39.39 30.82
C VAL A 763 -61.92 -38.55 30.37
N THR A 764 -62.13 -37.40 31.01
CA THR A 764 -63.17 -36.43 30.61
C THR A 764 -62.52 -35.14 30.15
N VAL A 765 -62.91 -34.64 28.99
CA VAL A 765 -62.42 -33.37 28.40
C VAL A 765 -63.59 -32.52 27.91
N GLU A 766 -63.43 -31.21 27.84
CA GLU A 766 -64.44 -30.32 27.27
C GLU A 766 -64.29 -30.22 25.73
N ALA A 767 -65.38 -29.88 25.03
CA ALA A 767 -65.37 -29.59 23.60
C ALA A 767 -64.72 -28.22 23.31
N ALA A 768 -63.42 -28.12 23.59
CA ALA A 768 -62.63 -26.90 23.49
C ALA A 768 -61.20 -27.19 23.03
N GLU A 769 -60.51 -26.16 22.57
CA GLU A 769 -59.08 -26.25 22.26
C GLU A 769 -58.26 -26.43 23.56
N GLY A 770 -57.07 -27.03 23.44
CA GLY A 770 -56.08 -27.05 24.53
C GLY A 770 -56.48 -27.86 25.77
N GLN A 771 -57.19 -28.97 25.61
CA GLN A 771 -57.54 -29.85 26.73
C GLN A 771 -56.32 -30.67 27.18
N ASN A 772 -56.12 -30.73 28.50
CA ASN A 772 -55.00 -31.42 29.12
C ASN A 772 -55.41 -32.82 29.59
N ILE A 773 -54.56 -33.80 29.31
CA ILE A 773 -54.65 -35.18 29.79
C ILE A 773 -53.34 -35.47 30.52
N THR A 774 -53.41 -35.62 31.84
CA THR A 774 -52.24 -35.77 32.71
C THR A 774 -52.02 -37.21 33.15
N GLY A 775 -50.77 -37.54 33.48
CA GLY A 775 -50.37 -38.84 33.97
C GLY A 775 -48.99 -38.83 34.61
N GLN A 776 -48.57 -40.01 35.06
CA GLN A 776 -47.29 -40.26 35.75
C GLN A 776 -46.53 -41.39 35.05
N SER A 777 -45.21 -41.29 35.06
CA SER A 777 -44.29 -42.29 34.52
C SER A 777 -43.06 -42.46 35.41
N SER A 778 -42.44 -43.64 35.34
CA SER A 778 -41.16 -43.94 36.00
C SER A 778 -39.93 -43.71 35.12
N VAL A 779 -40.11 -43.39 33.83
CA VAL A 779 -38.98 -43.23 32.89
C VAL A 779 -38.31 -41.87 33.03
N ALA A 780 -37.07 -41.78 32.55
CA ALA A 780 -36.25 -40.58 32.64
C ALA A 780 -36.97 -39.33 32.10
N PRO A 781 -36.87 -38.18 32.80
CA PRO A 781 -37.34 -36.90 32.29
C PRO A 781 -36.75 -36.57 30.92
N GLY A 782 -37.54 -35.89 30.09
CA GLY A 782 -37.21 -35.65 28.68
C GLY A 782 -37.62 -36.78 27.71
N THR A 783 -38.01 -37.95 28.22
CA THR A 783 -38.54 -39.05 27.37
C THR A 783 -39.79 -38.60 26.61
N GLU A 784 -39.77 -38.67 25.27
CA GLU A 784 -40.93 -38.35 24.44
C GLU A 784 -41.96 -39.49 24.49
N ILE A 785 -43.18 -39.16 24.91
CA ILE A 785 -44.33 -40.05 24.92
C ILE A 785 -45.31 -39.61 23.83
N ARG A 786 -45.85 -40.57 23.09
CA ARG A 786 -46.89 -40.34 22.07
C ARG A 786 -48.17 -41.07 22.45
N MET A 787 -49.30 -40.42 22.22
CA MET A 787 -50.63 -40.98 22.43
C MET A 787 -51.46 -40.85 21.17
N THR A 788 -52.23 -41.87 20.84
CA THR A 788 -53.26 -41.85 19.80
C THR A 788 -54.62 -41.76 20.44
N ILE A 789 -55.39 -40.72 20.10
CA ILE A 789 -56.78 -40.53 20.51
C ILE A 789 -57.67 -40.76 19.28
N ARG A 790 -58.59 -41.71 19.38
CA ARG A 790 -59.48 -42.07 18.28
C ARG A 790 -60.93 -42.05 18.73
N SER A 791 -61.80 -41.44 17.94
CA SER A 791 -63.25 -41.42 18.21
C SER A 791 -63.84 -42.84 18.27
N GLY A 792 -64.83 -43.01 19.14
CA GLY A 792 -65.62 -44.23 19.24
C GLY A 792 -66.37 -44.57 17.93
N ALA A 793 -66.78 -45.83 17.78
CA ALA A 793 -67.42 -46.31 16.55
C ALA A 793 -68.75 -45.63 16.20
N ASP A 794 -69.43 -45.07 17.22
CA ASP A 794 -70.72 -44.41 17.09
C ASP A 794 -70.62 -42.87 16.90
N VAL A 795 -69.41 -42.31 16.90
CA VAL A 795 -69.16 -40.86 16.74
C VAL A 795 -69.06 -40.48 15.27
N SER A 796 -69.79 -39.45 14.83
CA SER A 796 -69.79 -38.96 13.44
C SER A 796 -69.94 -37.43 13.36
N PRO A 797 -69.00 -36.71 12.69
CA PRO A 797 -67.81 -37.22 12.03
C PRO A 797 -66.79 -37.80 13.02
N GLY A 798 -66.09 -38.86 12.63
CA GLY A 798 -65.03 -39.42 13.46
C GLY A 798 -63.81 -38.50 13.51
N PHE A 799 -63.06 -38.57 14.60
CA PHE A 799 -61.84 -37.79 14.80
C PHE A 799 -60.65 -38.67 15.19
N TYR A 800 -59.45 -38.17 14.92
CA TYR A 800 -58.18 -38.81 15.21
C TYR A 800 -57.17 -37.73 15.60
N LYS A 801 -56.52 -37.90 16.76
CA LYS A 801 -55.54 -36.95 17.31
C LYS A 801 -54.32 -37.72 17.79
N ASN A 802 -53.14 -37.14 17.66
CA ASN A 802 -51.86 -37.79 17.96
C ASN A 802 -50.92 -36.88 18.76
N PRO A 803 -51.32 -36.40 19.95
CA PRO A 803 -50.46 -35.53 20.74
C PRO A 803 -49.20 -36.27 21.20
N SER A 804 -48.12 -35.52 21.35
CA SER A 804 -46.89 -35.93 22.02
C SER A 804 -46.58 -34.98 23.17
N THR A 805 -45.81 -35.47 24.15
CA THR A 805 -45.29 -34.70 25.28
C THR A 805 -43.98 -35.33 25.73
N THR A 806 -43.22 -34.65 26.56
CA THR A 806 -42.10 -35.24 27.32
C THR A 806 -42.50 -35.49 28.77
N VAL A 807 -41.75 -36.35 29.45
CA VAL A 807 -41.81 -36.51 30.91
C VAL A 807 -41.10 -35.35 31.59
N ASN A 808 -41.72 -34.78 32.61
CA ASN A 808 -41.16 -33.71 33.43
C ASN A 808 -40.24 -34.27 34.53
N ALA A 809 -39.43 -33.41 35.16
CA ALA A 809 -38.52 -33.80 36.24
C ALA A 809 -39.20 -34.42 37.48
N ASP A 810 -40.50 -34.18 37.68
CA ASP A 810 -41.29 -34.78 38.75
C ASP A 810 -41.97 -36.11 38.36
N GLY A 811 -41.64 -36.66 37.18
CA GLY A 811 -42.22 -37.89 36.64
C GLY A 811 -43.61 -37.72 36.03
N THR A 812 -44.15 -36.49 35.97
CA THR A 812 -45.45 -36.24 35.35
C THR A 812 -45.35 -36.00 33.85
N PHE A 813 -46.43 -36.24 33.11
CA PHE A 813 -46.56 -35.82 31.72
C PHE A 813 -47.94 -35.25 31.44
N THR A 814 -48.05 -34.34 30.47
CA THR A 814 -49.33 -33.70 30.09
C THR A 814 -49.48 -33.64 28.58
N PHE A 815 -50.40 -34.45 28.04
CA PHE A 815 -50.81 -34.30 26.65
C PHE A 815 -51.78 -33.14 26.50
N THR A 816 -51.56 -32.30 25.51
CA THR A 816 -52.50 -31.24 25.11
C THR A 816 -53.11 -31.59 23.76
N ALA A 817 -54.44 -31.60 23.66
CA ALA A 817 -55.14 -31.84 22.40
C ALA A 817 -56.33 -30.90 22.22
N ASP A 818 -56.61 -30.54 20.97
CA ASP A 818 -57.76 -29.73 20.61
C ASP A 818 -58.99 -30.62 20.44
N PHE A 819 -60.06 -30.40 21.19
CA PHE A 819 -61.35 -31.08 21.08
C PHE A 819 -62.48 -30.13 20.62
N SER A 820 -62.17 -28.94 20.10
CA SER A 820 -63.16 -27.96 19.65
C SER A 820 -64.02 -28.41 18.46
N ASP A 821 -63.53 -29.42 17.71
CA ASP A 821 -64.23 -30.05 16.58
C ASP A 821 -65.15 -31.22 17.01
N THR A 822 -65.24 -31.49 18.31
CA THR A 822 -66.03 -32.59 18.88
C THR A 822 -67.31 -32.10 19.58
N SER A 823 -68.24 -33.01 19.85
CA SER A 823 -69.52 -32.71 20.51
C SER A 823 -69.61 -33.31 21.92
N ASP A 824 -70.34 -32.63 22.81
CA ASP A 824 -70.71 -33.17 24.13
C ASP A 824 -71.38 -34.55 23.97
N GLY A 825 -70.86 -35.53 24.70
CA GLY A 825 -71.24 -36.94 24.62
C GLY A 825 -70.35 -37.81 23.74
N ASP A 826 -69.48 -37.26 22.88
CA ASP A 826 -68.61 -38.04 22.00
C ASP A 826 -67.63 -38.90 22.80
N THR A 827 -67.57 -40.20 22.50
CA THR A 827 -66.62 -41.12 23.14
C THR A 827 -65.33 -41.26 22.33
N PHE A 828 -64.23 -41.57 23.00
CA PHE A 828 -62.95 -41.85 22.36
C PHE A 828 -62.14 -42.90 23.13
N THR A 829 -61.15 -43.47 22.46
CA THR A 829 -60.16 -44.38 23.02
C THR A 829 -58.77 -43.76 22.90
N MET A 830 -57.95 -43.93 23.93
CA MET A 830 -56.56 -43.50 23.96
C MET A 830 -55.66 -44.73 24.01
N THR A 831 -54.69 -44.79 23.10
CA THR A 831 -53.67 -45.84 23.07
C THR A 831 -52.29 -45.22 22.92
N GLY A 832 -51.31 -45.58 23.74
CA GLY A 832 -49.96 -45.01 23.66
C GLY A 832 -49.03 -45.51 24.75
N ALA A 833 -47.85 -44.90 24.83
CA ALA A 833 -46.83 -45.16 25.86
C ALA A 833 -46.53 -46.67 26.05
N GLU A 834 -45.92 -47.28 25.02
CA GLU A 834 -45.52 -48.70 25.03
C GLU A 834 -46.68 -49.67 25.29
N ASP A 835 -47.87 -49.35 24.75
CA ASP A 835 -49.13 -50.10 24.91
C ASP A 835 -49.62 -50.22 26.37
N GLN A 836 -49.05 -49.46 27.31
CA GLN A 836 -49.50 -49.45 28.71
C GLN A 836 -50.71 -48.53 28.94
N ILE A 837 -50.88 -47.51 28.09
CA ILE A 837 -52.10 -46.70 28.08
C ILE A 837 -53.08 -47.31 27.10
N ASP A 838 -54.16 -47.89 27.61
CA ASP A 838 -55.38 -48.29 26.88
C ASP A 838 -56.59 -47.87 27.71
N ALA A 839 -57.17 -46.72 27.41
CA ALA A 839 -58.21 -46.10 28.21
C ALA A 839 -59.33 -45.48 27.36
N GLU A 840 -60.55 -45.54 27.89
CA GLU A 840 -61.70 -44.86 27.30
C GLU A 840 -61.82 -43.43 27.84
N GLY A 841 -62.41 -42.55 27.03
CA GLY A 841 -62.74 -41.19 27.44
C GLY A 841 -64.00 -40.67 26.77
N GLN A 842 -64.48 -39.54 27.28
CA GLN A 842 -65.68 -38.89 26.78
C GLN A 842 -65.50 -37.36 26.78
N VAL A 843 -66.02 -36.73 25.73
CA VAL A 843 -66.16 -35.28 25.64
C VAL A 843 -67.40 -34.88 26.42
N GLY A 844 -67.25 -34.02 27.42
CA GLY A 844 -68.38 -33.39 28.09
C GLY A 844 -67.98 -32.55 29.27
N ALA A 845 -68.96 -31.86 29.86
CA ALA A 845 -68.71 -31.04 31.04
C ALA A 845 -68.09 -31.91 32.13
N MET A 846 -66.88 -31.57 32.56
CA MET A 846 -66.27 -32.19 33.72
C MET A 846 -67.28 -32.07 34.87
N GLU A 847 -67.77 -33.18 35.41
CA GLU A 847 -68.53 -33.11 36.66
C GLU A 847 -67.58 -32.49 37.66
N THR A 848 -67.81 -31.23 38.01
CA THR A 848 -67.10 -30.56 39.08
C THR A 848 -67.51 -31.31 40.34
N ALA A 849 -66.70 -32.28 40.77
CA ALA A 849 -66.84 -32.83 42.09
C ALA A 849 -66.67 -31.65 43.05
N GLU A 850 -67.77 -31.22 43.67
CA GLU A 850 -67.76 -30.31 44.80
C GLU A 850 -66.72 -30.86 45.79
N PRO A 851 -65.76 -30.04 46.30
CA PRO A 851 -64.71 -30.54 47.15
C PRO A 851 -65.34 -31.16 48.38
N THR A 852 -65.38 -32.50 48.44
CA THR A 852 -65.68 -33.19 49.67
C THR A 852 -64.43 -33.04 50.52
N ALA A 853 -64.53 -32.29 51.62
CA ALA A 853 -63.45 -32.19 52.60
C ALA A 853 -63.14 -33.59 53.15
N THR A 854 -62.16 -34.27 52.55
CA THR A 854 -61.63 -35.53 53.06
C THR A 854 -60.74 -35.19 54.25
N ALA A 855 -61.10 -35.72 55.42
CA ALA A 855 -60.33 -35.57 56.63
C ALA A 855 -58.88 -36.05 56.41
N THR A 856 -57.93 -35.27 56.92
CA THR A 856 -56.53 -35.64 57.10
C THR A 856 -56.43 -37.06 57.67
N ALA A 857 -55.93 -38.00 56.88
CA ALA A 857 -55.56 -39.32 57.38
C ALA A 857 -54.34 -39.16 58.29
N GLU A 858 -54.52 -39.55 59.55
CA GLU A 858 -53.46 -39.77 60.53
C GLU A 858 -52.51 -40.86 59.99
N PRO A 859 -51.18 -40.65 59.93
CA PRO A 859 -50.27 -41.64 59.39
C PRO A 859 -50.25 -42.86 60.33
N THR A 860 -50.83 -43.97 59.86
CA THR A 860 -50.71 -45.26 60.53
C THR A 860 -49.43 -45.92 60.03
N ALA A 861 -48.41 -45.93 60.89
CA ALA A 861 -47.15 -46.62 60.68
C ALA A 861 -47.38 -48.13 60.50
N THR A 862 -46.82 -48.74 59.45
CA THR A 862 -46.38 -50.14 59.47
C THR A 862 -45.25 -50.35 58.46
N ALA A 863 -44.02 -49.99 58.85
CA ALA A 863 -42.81 -50.56 58.28
C ALA A 863 -42.16 -51.43 59.36
N THR A 864 -42.07 -52.73 59.09
CA THR A 864 -41.32 -53.68 59.92
C THR A 864 -39.89 -53.69 59.40
N ALA A 865 -39.02 -52.86 59.99
CA ALA A 865 -37.58 -52.93 59.77
C ALA A 865 -36.95 -53.71 60.93
N THR A 866 -36.33 -54.85 60.62
CA THR A 866 -35.43 -55.55 61.56
C THR A 866 -34.05 -54.94 61.40
N ALA A 867 -33.65 -54.08 62.34
CA ALA A 867 -32.30 -53.53 62.41
C ALA A 867 -31.42 -54.36 63.34
N THR A 868 -30.30 -54.86 62.83
CA THR A 868 -29.14 -55.26 63.64
C THR A 868 -28.18 -54.08 63.68
N ALA A 869 -27.90 -53.58 64.87
CA ALA A 869 -27.08 -52.41 65.13
C ALA A 869 -25.57 -52.70 65.02
N THR A 870 -24.81 -51.74 64.49
CA THR A 870 -23.40 -51.46 64.87
C THR A 870 -23.20 -49.93 64.86
N ALA A 871 -22.31 -49.41 65.70
CA ALA A 871 -22.36 -48.07 66.28
C ALA A 871 -21.31 -47.05 65.75
N GLU A 872 -21.65 -45.77 65.96
CA GLU A 872 -20.81 -44.54 66.13
C GLU A 872 -20.16 -43.90 64.88
N PRO A 873 -19.82 -42.58 64.88
CA PRO A 873 -19.67 -41.64 66.00
C PRO A 873 -20.37 -40.26 65.85
N THR A 874 -20.15 -39.44 66.90
CA THR A 874 -20.73 -38.12 67.19
C THR A 874 -20.04 -36.99 66.41
N ALA A 875 -20.79 -36.08 65.80
CA ALA A 875 -20.27 -34.80 65.27
C ALA A 875 -21.00 -33.60 65.90
N THR A 876 -20.20 -32.64 66.36
CA THR A 876 -20.55 -31.39 67.03
C THR A 876 -21.10 -30.34 66.07
N ALA A 877 -22.15 -29.62 66.49
CA ALA A 877 -22.81 -28.55 65.75
C ALA A 877 -21.99 -27.25 65.69
N THR A 878 -21.98 -26.60 64.52
CA THR A 878 -21.54 -25.21 64.30
C THR A 878 -22.70 -24.43 63.69
N ALA A 879 -22.90 -23.19 64.15
CA ALA A 879 -24.11 -22.37 63.93
C ALA A 879 -24.15 -21.65 62.57
N GLU A 880 -25.36 -21.52 62.01
CA GLU A 880 -25.72 -20.71 60.83
C GLU A 880 -25.57 -19.18 61.06
N PRO A 881 -25.23 -18.38 60.02
CA PRO A 881 -25.42 -16.94 60.02
C PRO A 881 -26.78 -16.53 59.42
N THR A 882 -27.33 -15.46 59.97
CA THR A 882 -28.61 -14.84 59.59
C THR A 882 -28.45 -13.90 58.40
N ALA A 883 -29.26 -14.06 57.35
CA ALA A 883 -29.33 -13.14 56.21
C ALA A 883 -30.22 -11.92 56.52
N THR A 884 -29.75 -10.71 56.18
CA THR A 884 -30.53 -9.47 56.19
C THR A 884 -30.80 -9.00 54.76
N MET A 885 -32.08 -8.80 54.44
CA MET A 885 -32.56 -8.29 53.14
C MET A 885 -32.26 -6.80 52.96
N THR A 886 -31.91 -6.39 51.73
CA THR A 886 -31.82 -4.99 51.30
C THR A 886 -32.74 -4.78 50.10
N ALA A 887 -33.46 -3.65 50.10
CA ALA A 887 -34.53 -3.29 49.17
C ALA A 887 -34.03 -2.61 47.88
N GLU A 888 -34.79 -2.78 46.80
CA GLU A 888 -34.68 -2.11 45.50
C GLU A 888 -34.90 -0.58 45.56
N PRO A 889 -34.33 0.18 44.60
CA PRO A 889 -34.86 1.48 44.19
C PRO A 889 -35.32 1.50 42.71
N THR A 890 -36.21 2.45 42.43
CA THR A 890 -36.96 2.71 41.19
C THR A 890 -36.47 4.03 40.54
N ASP A 891 -36.38 4.06 39.20
CA ASP A 891 -36.56 5.13 38.16
C ASP A 891 -36.50 6.63 38.57
N GLU A 892 -36.03 7.63 37.81
CA GLU A 892 -35.62 7.86 36.40
C GLU A 892 -34.97 9.29 36.31
N PRO A 893 -34.56 9.86 35.13
CA PRO A 893 -33.38 10.72 34.95
C PRO A 893 -33.69 12.22 34.75
N THR A 894 -32.66 13.06 34.48
CA THR A 894 -32.59 14.19 33.49
C THR A 894 -31.52 15.24 33.90
N ALA A 895 -30.49 15.46 33.06
CA ALA A 895 -29.91 16.78 32.74
C ALA A 895 -28.79 16.67 31.67
N GLU A 896 -28.82 17.57 30.68
CA GLU A 896 -27.97 17.70 29.49
C GLU A 896 -26.50 18.09 29.79
N PRO A 897 -25.54 17.82 28.88
CA PRO A 897 -24.20 18.40 28.91
C PRO A 897 -24.11 19.69 28.06
N THR A 898 -23.27 20.64 28.47
CA THR A 898 -22.89 21.82 27.68
C THR A 898 -21.38 22.05 27.79
N ASP A 899 -20.74 22.11 26.62
CA ASP A 899 -19.53 22.81 26.15
C ASP A 899 -18.17 22.81 26.88
N GLU A 900 -17.17 22.41 26.07
CA GLU A 900 -15.72 22.78 25.95
C GLU A 900 -14.70 22.53 27.08
N PRO A 901 -13.54 21.91 26.74
CA PRO A 901 -12.28 22.09 27.47
C PRO A 901 -11.30 22.97 26.68
N THR A 902 -10.66 23.92 27.37
CA THR A 902 -9.48 24.64 26.88
C THR A 902 -8.50 24.89 28.04
N ASP A 903 -7.22 24.70 27.74
CA ASP A 903 -5.98 25.13 28.40
C ASP A 903 -5.30 24.28 29.51
N GLU A 904 -4.17 23.69 29.06
CA GLU A 904 -2.80 23.52 29.61
C GLU A 904 -2.52 23.24 31.12
N PRO A 905 -1.53 22.35 31.42
CA PRO A 905 -1.03 22.12 32.77
C PRO A 905 0.13 23.07 33.13
N THR A 906 0.21 23.47 34.40
CA THR A 906 1.41 24.09 34.98
C THR A 906 1.78 23.39 36.28
N ASP A 907 3.04 22.98 36.37
CA ASP A 907 3.71 22.34 37.50
C ASP A 907 3.73 23.18 38.79
N GLU A 908 3.52 22.54 39.95
CA GLU A 908 4.50 22.49 41.06
C GLU A 908 4.01 21.59 42.24
N PRO A 909 4.92 21.05 43.08
CA PRO A 909 4.69 19.86 43.90
C PRO A 909 4.32 20.14 45.36
N THR A 910 3.57 19.23 46.00
CA THR A 910 3.44 19.19 47.47
C THR A 910 3.50 17.77 48.04
N THR A 911 4.61 17.54 48.72
CA THR A 911 4.94 16.65 49.85
C THR A 911 3.81 15.92 50.62
N THR A 912 3.97 14.60 50.69
CA THR A 912 3.94 13.68 51.87
C THR A 912 2.95 13.91 53.01
N THR A 913 2.08 12.92 53.26
CA THR A 913 1.91 12.29 54.59
C THR A 913 1.28 10.90 54.48
N THR A 914 2.06 9.85 54.70
CA THR A 914 1.59 8.52 55.13
C THR A 914 1.81 8.37 56.64
N PRO A 915 0.75 8.31 57.46
CA PRO A 915 0.78 7.74 58.81
C PRO A 915 0.29 6.29 58.75
N GLY A 916 0.87 5.28 59.38
CA GLY A 916 1.96 5.20 60.34
C GLY A 916 1.86 3.81 60.98
N PHE A 917 2.93 3.03 60.88
CA PHE A 917 3.16 1.88 61.76
C PHE A 917 4.37 2.18 62.64
N GLY A 918 4.15 2.11 63.94
CA GLY A 918 5.17 2.26 64.97
C GLY A 918 4.49 2.54 66.32
N VAL A 919 4.95 2.06 67.47
CA VAL A 919 6.27 1.55 67.84
C VAL A 919 6.13 0.88 69.22
N ALA A 920 6.87 -0.20 69.48
CA ALA A 920 7.72 -0.39 70.67
C ALA A 920 8.53 -1.68 70.44
N VAL A 921 9.86 -1.69 70.45
CA VAL A 921 10.71 -1.56 71.65
C VAL A 921 12.13 -1.01 71.33
N ALA A 922 12.55 -0.03 72.14
CA ALA A 922 13.88 0.34 72.70
C ALA A 922 15.21 0.06 71.93
N LEU A 923 16.01 1.09 71.58
CA LEU A 923 17.04 1.80 72.39
C LEU A 923 18.37 1.03 72.62
N VAL A 924 19.39 1.36 71.82
CA VAL A 924 20.73 1.91 72.18
C VAL A 924 21.78 1.49 71.14
N ALA A 925 22.09 2.42 70.21
CA ALA A 925 23.37 2.62 69.52
C ALA A 925 23.21 3.79 68.51
N LEU A 926 22.95 5.04 68.90
CA LEU A 926 23.99 6.04 69.22
C LEU A 926 25.43 5.60 68.90
N LEU A 927 25.87 5.62 67.63
CA LEU A 927 27.25 6.03 67.23
C LEU A 927 27.69 5.81 65.75
N ALA A 928 26.81 5.82 64.74
CA ALA A 928 27.26 5.96 63.34
C ALA A 928 26.10 6.46 62.47
N ALA A 929 25.81 7.76 62.42
CA ALA A 929 26.19 8.54 61.23
C ALA A 929 26.15 10.05 61.51
N ALA A 930 26.82 10.49 62.59
CA ALA A 930 27.30 11.86 62.70
C ALA A 930 28.59 12.10 61.87
N LEU A 931 28.80 11.36 60.77
CA LEU A 931 30.01 11.46 59.97
C LEU A 931 29.79 11.02 58.51
N LEU A 932 28.81 11.63 57.83
CA LEU A 932 28.88 11.68 56.36
C LEU A 932 28.26 12.98 55.82
N ALA A 933 28.84 14.12 56.21
CA ALA A 933 28.79 15.35 55.43
C ALA A 933 29.92 16.27 55.89
N GLY A 934 31.14 15.88 55.54
CA GLY A 934 32.36 16.57 55.91
C GLY A 934 33.37 16.62 54.76
N ARG A 935 33.03 17.42 53.75
CA ARG A 935 33.98 18.32 53.04
C ARG A 935 34.84 17.74 51.91
N ARG A 936 34.58 18.25 50.69
CA ARG A 936 35.52 18.78 49.67
C ARG A 936 36.99 18.32 49.78
N GLU A 937 37.42 17.46 48.86
CA GLU A 937 38.15 17.74 47.61
C GLU A 937 37.95 16.58 46.63
#